data_AF-A0A1B6B746-F1
#
_entry.id   AF-A0A1B6B746-F1
#
_cell.length_a   1.000
_cell.length_b   1.000
_cell.length_c   1.000
_cell.angle_alpha   90.00
_cell.angle_beta   90.00
_cell.angle_gamma   90.00
#
_symmetry.space_group_name_H-M   'P 1'
#
loop_
_entity.id
_entity.type
_entity.pdbx_description
1 polymer ?
#
loop_
_entity_poly.entity_id
_entity_poly.type
_entity_poly.pdbx_seq_one_letter_code
_entity_poly.pdbx_strand_id
1 'polypeptide(L)'
;MKKIELLPIGVVRESVLSPLKAKRQLKIEIEEGYKMALNHLDLFSNCLIFWMTDDGIHMEGAEVLACAPKRGSLNVALNTAWMPEGLLIDIKPYFPCEDQIREPNSGKNDSNLPHIIQNPSAYIRFTHEPIGKFVRHDNVESLKICSIGAVDFKTIEKKVRRGDHLSVIWWFDRFDKSEYRKLTMCNPPYPNSPRCGIFATRSPVRPNPIASTVVKVVAVDVEGQKIDVLGFDGFDNSHILQISPYVACDFLENRVPKWVDHWTPYKVFQTYEAVQISLESAQENLDTLSTLVASDLYVEALEPKVLLNEMKASDYPLNQIVLEGVKTHNLKGISLSIPKEKITTITGVSGSGKSSLAFDTLFAESQKQYMDLLMSNAPSQLAKIHSHVSKIHGLQPAIAIEQKSIGRNPRSTVGSVSKASDFLKQLYVTIGERVCPQCQRVIPEDLICETCGSVFFSMTPSDFSANNPEYMCPNCKGLGYDFQIDVERIITHPERSILEGASEWWGNLRKHREKPNANWMRGEALALAADMNEDLEVPFKDLSEAYKAQLFYGSNGRVVSLTYENSNGRKGTISRPVEGVFNTIWRLLKDSTLDNTMRHMERFLKKETCKRCHGEKLIEASRLVNIEHIRYPQALNLSVADLKRWCHAVYFNLSEEKKIKTKSIFIELLQKLKRLEEVGLGYLGLDRSVVTLSGGELQRLKIASQFGSDLSNILYIMDEPSKGLHPKDYKFLIESIESLKASGNTVVIVEHKKAFIDRADYIVEIGPGAGHYGGELIRAESQNRERVSDEGAIEEAVQGSVEGSVEGSVEGLVESENEFKFELTVATPHEQKAKIDWIEMNGAKTYNLKSVDFQIPRSKMTAVIGVSGSGKSSLVSKTLYPALCKKIGIMDVEQGQFNALKGVDHIESVDLMNQQAIGRNSRSTPATYTGVLDLMRVFYAKLDHAKAMQLTKEHFSFNSSKGQCDKCKGIGEIITPMHFMPDLYSVCESCHGKRYKPEILEVFYKGHSIADVLDMEIGDAKIAFEDVPQIFSILKMLDRVGLGYLKLGQSASTLSGGEAQRIRLAKTLVEGKLKGAVYILDEPTTGLQDTDVKRLLPIFKEMTDHGATIIAIEHNPLLISASDYIVELGPEGGHNGGYIMREGWMA
;
A
#
# COMPACT_ATOMS: atom_id res chain seq x y z
N MET A 1 -7.15 -3.51 -36.74
CA MET A 1 -7.73 -3.06 -35.44
C MET A 1 -8.91 -3.98 -35.08
N LYS A 2 -9.68 -3.72 -34.01
CA LYS A 2 -10.97 -4.42 -33.82
C LYS A 2 -11.91 -3.96 -34.93
N LYS A 3 -12.47 -4.88 -35.71
CA LYS A 3 -13.53 -4.55 -36.69
C LYS A 3 -14.74 -4.01 -35.94
N ILE A 4 -15.29 -2.89 -36.39
CA ILE A 4 -16.46 -2.26 -35.79
C ILE A 4 -17.70 -2.70 -36.57
N GLU A 5 -18.64 -3.28 -35.83
CA GLU A 5 -19.94 -3.72 -36.33
C GLU A 5 -20.97 -2.63 -36.05
N LEU A 6 -21.56 -2.10 -37.12
CA LEU A 6 -22.60 -1.08 -37.10
C LEU A 6 -23.96 -1.75 -37.27
N LEU A 7 -24.88 -1.43 -36.36
CA LEU A 7 -26.27 -1.91 -36.41
C LEU A 7 -27.11 -0.94 -37.26
N PRO A 8 -28.00 -1.41 -38.15
CA PRO A 8 -29.05 -0.55 -38.68
C PRO A 8 -29.98 -0.11 -37.54
N ILE A 9 -30.60 1.07 -37.70
CA ILE A 9 -31.60 1.57 -36.75
C ILE A 9 -32.97 1.88 -37.39
N GLY A 10 -33.08 1.82 -38.72
CA GLY A 10 -34.30 2.12 -39.46
C GLY A 10 -34.11 2.17 -40.98
N VAL A 11 -35.19 2.44 -41.70
CA VAL A 11 -35.25 2.51 -43.16
C VAL A 11 -36.02 3.74 -43.66
N VAL A 12 -35.68 4.24 -44.85
CA VAL A 12 -36.48 5.26 -45.55
C VAL A 12 -37.66 4.60 -46.25
N ARG A 13 -38.87 5.17 -46.11
CA ARG A 13 -40.09 4.67 -46.76
C ARG A 13 -40.57 5.57 -47.90
N GLU A 14 -40.51 6.90 -47.71
CA GLU A 14 -40.93 7.89 -48.70
C GLU A 14 -39.86 9.00 -48.81
N SER A 15 -39.57 9.43 -50.03
CA SER A 15 -38.68 10.54 -50.37
C SER A 15 -39.39 11.46 -51.36
N VAL A 16 -39.74 12.68 -50.96
CA VAL A 16 -40.40 13.68 -51.81
C VAL A 16 -39.51 14.91 -51.96
N LEU A 17 -39.17 15.29 -53.19
CA LEU A 17 -38.47 16.53 -53.47
C LEU A 17 -39.46 17.70 -53.40
N SER A 18 -39.23 18.71 -52.56
CA SER A 18 -40.17 19.84 -52.41
C SER A 18 -39.98 20.87 -53.54
N PRO A 19 -40.98 21.13 -54.40
CA PRO A 19 -40.85 22.11 -55.50
C PRO A 19 -40.66 23.56 -55.03
N LEU A 20 -40.91 23.86 -53.75
CA LEU A 20 -40.99 25.22 -53.19
C LEU A 20 -39.83 25.59 -52.26
N LYS A 21 -38.94 24.64 -51.90
CA LYS A 21 -37.85 24.88 -50.93
C LYS A 21 -36.49 24.27 -51.30
N ALA A 22 -36.38 23.54 -52.42
CA ALA A 22 -35.19 22.76 -52.83
C ALA A 22 -34.72 21.65 -51.85
N LYS A 23 -35.19 21.64 -50.59
CA LYS A 23 -35.01 20.56 -49.61
C LYS A 23 -35.77 19.28 -50.00
N ARG A 24 -35.19 18.13 -49.64
CA ARG A 24 -35.77 16.80 -49.82
C ARG A 24 -36.42 16.31 -48.52
N GLN A 25 -37.72 15.99 -48.55
CA GLN A 25 -38.44 15.45 -47.40
C GLN A 25 -38.30 13.93 -47.36
N LEU A 26 -37.90 13.39 -46.21
CA LEU A 26 -37.76 11.96 -45.95
C LEU A 26 -38.69 11.51 -44.81
N LYS A 27 -39.23 10.31 -44.96
CA LYS A 27 -39.99 9.58 -43.95
C LYS A 27 -39.21 8.34 -43.54
N ILE A 28 -38.69 8.36 -42.32
CA ILE A 28 -37.87 7.30 -41.73
C ILE A 28 -38.75 6.46 -40.80
N GLU A 29 -38.67 5.15 -40.94
CA GLU A 29 -39.26 4.17 -40.01
C GLU A 29 -38.14 3.50 -39.21
N ILE A 30 -38.13 3.75 -37.90
CA ILE A 30 -37.18 3.21 -36.93
C ILE A 30 -37.58 1.79 -36.54
N GLU A 31 -36.59 0.90 -36.42
CA GLU A 31 -36.80 -0.51 -36.06
C GLU A 31 -37.52 -0.68 -34.72
N GLU A 32 -38.25 -1.79 -34.57
CA GLU A 32 -39.08 -2.11 -33.39
C GLU A 32 -38.33 -1.94 -32.06
N GLY A 33 -37.09 -2.43 -31.99
CA GLY A 33 -36.26 -2.32 -30.79
C GLY A 33 -35.85 -0.88 -30.42
N TYR A 34 -35.92 0.06 -31.36
CA TYR A 34 -35.43 1.44 -31.19
C TYR A 34 -36.53 2.51 -31.22
N LYS A 35 -37.81 2.15 -31.38
CA LYS A 35 -38.96 3.09 -31.44
C LYS A 35 -38.97 4.15 -30.32
N MET A 36 -38.58 3.79 -29.09
CA MET A 36 -38.51 4.72 -27.96
C MET A 36 -37.34 5.71 -28.00
N ALA A 37 -36.27 5.43 -28.76
CA ALA A 37 -35.09 6.29 -28.87
C ALA A 37 -35.40 7.68 -29.45
N LEU A 38 -36.50 7.80 -30.21
CA LEU A 38 -37.05 9.04 -30.74
C LEU A 38 -37.71 9.97 -29.71
N ASN A 39 -37.96 9.51 -28.47
CA ASN A 39 -38.77 10.27 -27.50
C ASN A 39 -38.13 11.61 -27.11
N HIS A 40 -38.88 12.70 -27.27
CA HIS A 40 -38.45 14.10 -27.07
C HIS A 40 -37.43 14.64 -28.10
N LEU A 41 -37.21 13.96 -29.23
CA LEU A 41 -36.44 14.52 -30.34
C LEU A 41 -37.17 15.70 -31.00
N ASP A 42 -38.51 15.71 -30.90
CA ASP A 42 -39.42 16.80 -31.27
C ASP A 42 -39.21 18.11 -30.48
N LEU A 43 -38.43 18.10 -29.40
CA LEU A 43 -38.05 19.31 -28.67
C LEU A 43 -36.90 20.09 -29.35
N PHE A 44 -36.27 19.52 -30.37
CA PHE A 44 -35.21 20.14 -31.18
C PHE A 44 -35.74 20.45 -32.58
N SER A 45 -35.41 21.64 -33.12
CA SER A 45 -35.76 21.99 -34.51
C SER A 45 -35.00 21.19 -35.56
N ASN A 46 -33.76 20.78 -35.24
CA ASN A 46 -32.82 20.17 -36.18
C ASN A 46 -32.14 18.95 -35.57
N CYS A 47 -31.74 18.02 -36.44
CA CYS A 47 -31.04 16.79 -36.11
C CYS A 47 -29.90 16.51 -37.11
N LEU A 48 -28.95 15.68 -36.70
CA LEU A 48 -27.89 15.14 -37.55
C LEU A 48 -28.20 13.66 -37.81
N ILE A 49 -28.11 13.24 -39.07
CA ILE A 49 -28.45 11.89 -39.50
C ILE A 49 -27.20 11.21 -40.06
N PHE A 50 -26.88 10.02 -39.54
CA PHE A 50 -25.68 9.26 -39.89
C PHE A 50 -26.03 8.04 -40.75
N TRP A 51 -25.35 7.91 -41.88
CA TRP A 51 -25.50 6.83 -42.85
C TRP A 51 -24.17 6.07 -43.03
N MET A 52 -24.23 4.75 -43.23
CA MET A 52 -23.12 3.96 -43.77
C MET A 52 -23.40 3.65 -45.24
N THR A 53 -22.55 4.16 -46.13
CA THR A 53 -22.53 3.82 -47.56
C THR A 53 -21.32 2.93 -47.85
N ASP A 54 -21.20 2.39 -49.07
CA ASP A 54 -19.98 1.68 -49.51
C ASP A 54 -18.72 2.58 -49.46
N ASP A 55 -18.92 3.91 -49.49
CA ASP A 55 -17.87 4.92 -49.45
C ASP A 55 -17.43 5.31 -48.02
N GLY A 56 -18.26 5.07 -46.99
CA GLY A 56 -17.95 5.37 -45.58
C GLY A 56 -19.13 5.90 -44.77
N ILE A 57 -18.85 6.70 -43.73
CA ILE A 57 -19.88 7.30 -42.87
C ILE A 57 -20.23 8.69 -43.39
N HIS A 58 -21.49 8.95 -43.72
CA HIS A 58 -21.98 10.27 -44.11
C HIS A 58 -22.84 10.87 -42.99
N MET A 59 -22.58 12.13 -42.63
CA MET A 59 -23.37 12.93 -41.69
C MET A 59 -24.08 14.04 -42.49
N GLU A 60 -25.39 14.17 -42.33
CA GLU A 60 -26.21 15.19 -43.01
C GLU A 60 -27.11 15.93 -42.00
N GLY A 61 -27.22 17.25 -42.14
CA GLY A 61 -28.09 18.09 -41.32
C GLY A 61 -29.54 18.09 -41.83
N ALA A 62 -30.51 17.92 -40.92
CA ALA A 62 -31.93 17.81 -41.27
C ALA A 62 -32.86 18.55 -40.29
N GLU A 63 -33.88 19.20 -40.86
CA GLU A 63 -34.96 19.93 -40.17
C GLU A 63 -36.05 18.93 -39.73
N VAL A 64 -36.41 18.92 -38.44
CA VAL A 64 -37.37 17.95 -37.85
C VAL A 64 -38.80 18.43 -38.11
N LEU A 65 -39.51 17.74 -39.01
CA LEU A 65 -40.87 18.13 -39.42
C LEU A 65 -41.95 17.51 -38.51
N ALA A 66 -41.79 16.24 -38.12
CA ALA A 66 -42.67 15.56 -37.18
C ALA A 66 -42.01 14.29 -36.62
N CYS A 67 -42.25 14.00 -35.35
CA CYS A 67 -41.79 12.77 -34.70
C CYS A 67 -42.98 12.06 -34.04
N ALA A 68 -43.09 10.73 -34.19
CA ALA A 68 -44.09 9.93 -33.51
C ALA A 68 -43.47 8.65 -32.90
N PRO A 69 -42.82 8.75 -31.72
CA PRO A 69 -42.06 7.65 -31.11
C PRO A 69 -42.87 6.35 -30.95
N LYS A 70 -44.16 6.45 -30.58
CA LYS A 70 -45.07 5.29 -30.45
C LYS A 70 -45.31 4.52 -31.76
N ARG A 71 -45.04 5.13 -32.93
CA ARG A 71 -45.13 4.50 -34.25
C ARG A 71 -43.75 4.20 -34.87
N GLY A 72 -42.66 4.68 -34.27
CA GLY A 72 -41.31 4.60 -34.85
C GLY A 72 -41.06 5.53 -36.05
N SER A 73 -42.00 6.42 -36.40
CA SER A 73 -41.89 7.26 -37.60
C SER A 73 -41.30 8.64 -37.30
N LEU A 74 -40.29 9.04 -38.07
CA LEU A 74 -39.66 10.36 -38.05
C LEU A 74 -39.72 10.98 -39.46
N ASN A 75 -40.26 12.19 -39.57
CA ASN A 75 -40.31 12.98 -40.80
C ASN A 75 -39.32 14.13 -40.70
N VAL A 76 -38.45 14.29 -41.71
CA VAL A 76 -37.41 15.33 -41.77
C VAL A 76 -37.32 15.95 -43.15
N ALA A 77 -36.73 17.15 -43.24
CA ALA A 77 -36.25 17.73 -44.50
C ALA A 77 -34.72 17.85 -44.48
N LEU A 78 -34.03 17.19 -45.41
CA LEU A 78 -32.58 17.33 -45.57
C LEU A 78 -32.24 18.74 -46.07
N ASN A 79 -31.08 19.26 -45.65
CA ASN A 79 -30.58 20.54 -46.14
C ASN A 79 -30.08 20.45 -47.60
N THR A 80 -29.64 19.29 -48.07
CA THR A 80 -29.32 19.05 -49.48
C THR A 80 -30.43 18.32 -50.25
N ALA A 81 -30.35 18.36 -51.59
CA ALA A 81 -31.23 17.60 -52.50
C ALA A 81 -30.72 16.17 -52.79
N TRP A 82 -29.48 15.85 -52.38
CA TRP A 82 -28.87 14.54 -52.51
C TRP A 82 -29.56 13.51 -51.59
N MET A 83 -29.28 12.23 -51.80
CA MET A 83 -29.78 11.15 -50.96
C MET A 83 -28.72 10.03 -50.95
N PRO A 84 -28.15 9.68 -49.78
CA PRO A 84 -27.24 8.55 -49.69
C PRO A 84 -27.99 7.23 -49.88
N GLU A 85 -27.45 6.34 -50.70
CA GLU A 85 -27.87 4.94 -50.75
C GLU A 85 -27.00 4.17 -49.74
N GLY A 86 -27.60 3.76 -48.61
CA GLY A 86 -26.87 3.18 -47.49
C GLY A 86 -27.74 2.85 -46.27
N LEU A 87 -27.11 2.30 -45.23
CA LEU A 87 -27.77 1.94 -43.97
C LEU A 87 -27.86 3.16 -43.04
N LEU A 88 -29.03 3.39 -42.43
CA LEU A 88 -29.19 4.38 -41.36
C LEU A 88 -28.60 3.83 -40.05
N ILE A 89 -27.64 4.53 -39.44
CA ILE A 89 -26.86 4.02 -38.29
C ILE A 89 -26.96 4.85 -37.00
N ASP A 90 -27.20 6.16 -37.05
CA ASP A 90 -27.46 6.97 -35.84
C ASP A 90 -28.25 8.25 -36.15
N ILE A 91 -28.96 8.79 -35.16
CA ILE A 91 -29.67 10.08 -35.22
C ILE A 91 -29.33 10.88 -33.96
N LYS A 92 -28.95 12.15 -34.12
CA LYS A 92 -28.57 13.03 -33.00
C LYS A 92 -29.36 14.33 -33.00
N PRO A 93 -29.58 14.97 -31.84
CA PRO A 93 -30.04 16.35 -31.80
C PRO A 93 -28.92 17.24 -32.34
N TYR A 94 -29.27 18.34 -32.97
CA TYR A 94 -28.28 19.33 -33.36
C TYR A 94 -27.87 20.21 -32.16
N PHE A 95 -26.57 20.30 -31.89
CA PHE A 95 -25.98 21.14 -30.85
C PHE A 95 -24.99 22.14 -31.49
N PRO A 96 -25.28 23.45 -31.52
CA PRO A 96 -24.46 24.43 -32.25
C PRO A 96 -22.98 24.49 -31.84
N CYS A 97 -22.62 24.19 -30.59
CA CYS A 97 -21.20 24.15 -30.17
C CYS A 97 -20.42 22.90 -30.58
N GLU A 98 -21.05 21.89 -31.20
CA GLU A 98 -20.34 20.76 -31.80
C GLU A 98 -19.89 21.08 -33.24
N ASP A 99 -20.72 21.82 -33.98
CA ASP A 99 -20.65 21.98 -35.45
C ASP A 99 -20.59 23.43 -35.97
N GLN A 100 -20.71 24.48 -35.14
CA GLN A 100 -20.50 25.88 -35.56
C GLN A 100 -19.21 26.44 -34.98
N ILE A 101 -18.52 27.32 -35.71
CA ILE A 101 -17.22 27.87 -35.32
C ILE A 101 -17.33 29.38 -35.13
N ARG A 102 -16.76 29.91 -34.04
CA ARG A 102 -16.54 31.36 -33.87
C ARG A 102 -15.09 31.64 -33.52
N GLU A 103 -14.36 32.29 -34.42
CA GLU A 103 -13.02 32.79 -34.12
C GLU A 103 -13.10 34.11 -33.34
N PRO A 104 -12.22 34.35 -32.34
CA PRO A 104 -12.21 35.59 -31.58
C PRO A 104 -11.53 36.73 -32.36
N ASN A 105 -12.34 37.71 -32.79
CA ASN A 105 -11.96 39.03 -33.32
C ASN A 105 -10.49 39.23 -33.75
N SER A 106 -10.12 38.74 -34.94
CA SER A 106 -8.98 39.30 -35.67
C SER A 106 -9.29 40.75 -36.08
N GLY A 107 -8.46 41.69 -35.63
CA GLY A 107 -8.72 43.11 -35.80
C GLY A 107 -8.47 43.61 -37.22
N LYS A 108 -9.50 44.22 -37.83
CA LYS A 108 -9.56 44.87 -39.16
C LYS A 108 -9.69 43.91 -40.36
N ASN A 109 -10.70 44.20 -41.17
CA ASN A 109 -10.88 43.88 -42.60
C ASN A 109 -10.01 42.75 -43.16
N ASP A 110 -10.46 41.51 -42.98
CA ASP A 110 -10.08 40.43 -43.88
C ASP A 110 -11.30 39.56 -44.19
N SER A 111 -11.44 39.10 -45.44
CA SER A 111 -12.63 38.40 -45.95
C SER A 111 -12.65 36.90 -45.61
N ASN A 112 -12.15 36.56 -44.42
CA ASN A 112 -11.88 35.19 -44.00
C ASN A 112 -13.12 34.53 -43.39
N LEU A 113 -14.01 34.09 -44.28
CA LEU A 113 -14.72 32.82 -44.04
C LEU A 113 -13.67 31.74 -43.71
N PRO A 114 -13.97 30.77 -42.82
CA PRO A 114 -13.04 29.66 -42.55
C PRO A 114 -12.70 28.95 -43.87
N HIS A 115 -11.43 28.62 -44.10
CA HIS A 115 -10.99 27.96 -45.33
C HIS A 115 -11.64 26.58 -45.48
N ILE A 116 -12.77 26.52 -46.17
CA ILE A 116 -13.42 25.27 -46.57
C ILE A 116 -12.49 24.56 -47.55
N ILE A 117 -12.06 23.34 -47.20
CA ILE A 117 -11.29 22.49 -48.10
C ILE A 117 -12.24 22.00 -49.20
N GLN A 118 -12.34 22.76 -50.30
CA GLN A 118 -13.22 22.50 -51.45
C GLN A 118 -12.83 21.24 -52.27
N ASN A 119 -12.06 20.32 -51.72
CA ASN A 119 -11.46 19.20 -52.44
C ASN A 119 -11.94 17.85 -51.87
N PRO A 120 -12.82 17.11 -52.59
CA PRO A 120 -13.37 15.81 -52.14
C PRO A 120 -12.32 14.72 -51.87
N SER A 121 -11.06 14.94 -52.25
CA SER A 121 -9.95 13.98 -52.07
C SER A 121 -9.11 14.22 -50.81
N ALA A 122 -9.64 14.94 -49.82
CA ALA A 122 -9.08 15.09 -48.46
C ALA A 122 -9.80 14.23 -47.40
N TYR A 123 -10.78 13.41 -47.80
CA TYR A 123 -11.51 12.50 -46.92
C TYR A 123 -10.67 11.24 -46.62
N ILE A 124 -10.57 10.86 -45.34
CA ILE A 124 -10.01 9.60 -44.87
C ILE A 124 -11.18 8.79 -44.30
N ARG A 125 -11.72 7.87 -45.10
CA ARG A 125 -13.06 7.28 -44.88
C ARG A 125 -13.01 5.96 -44.11
N PHE A 126 -14.09 5.66 -43.40
CA PHE A 126 -14.22 4.46 -42.58
C PHE A 126 -14.54 3.20 -43.42
N THR A 127 -13.66 2.20 -43.40
CA THR A 127 -13.86 0.92 -44.14
C THR A 127 -14.04 -0.26 -43.18
N HIS A 128 -14.99 -0.17 -42.25
CA HIS A 128 -15.27 -1.14 -41.17
C HIS A 128 -14.17 -1.37 -40.12
N GLU A 129 -12.95 -0.85 -40.33
CA GLU A 129 -11.92 -0.71 -39.32
C GLU A 129 -11.64 0.77 -39.02
N PRO A 130 -11.30 1.12 -37.76
CA PRO A 130 -10.85 2.47 -37.44
C PRO A 130 -9.59 2.85 -38.23
N ILE A 131 -9.53 4.11 -38.65
CA ILE A 131 -8.38 4.69 -39.35
C ILE A 131 -7.25 5.06 -38.38
N GLY A 132 -7.56 5.31 -37.11
CA GLY A 132 -6.59 5.79 -36.13
C GLY A 132 -7.09 5.79 -34.69
N LYS A 133 -6.36 6.51 -33.82
CA LYS A 133 -6.73 6.80 -32.44
C LYS A 133 -6.38 8.23 -32.05
N PHE A 134 -7.17 8.79 -31.15
CA PHE A 134 -6.77 9.98 -30.41
C PHE A 134 -5.70 9.65 -29.36
N VAL A 135 -4.73 10.55 -29.17
CA VAL A 135 -3.70 10.49 -28.13
C VAL A 135 -3.53 11.90 -27.56
N ARG A 136 -3.49 12.06 -26.23
CA ARG A 136 -3.23 13.35 -25.56
C ARG A 136 -1.98 13.27 -24.69
N HIS A 137 -0.91 13.97 -25.07
CA HIS A 137 0.41 13.94 -24.41
C HIS A 137 0.95 15.36 -24.22
N ASP A 138 1.39 15.74 -23.01
CA ASP A 138 1.96 17.06 -22.69
C ASP A 138 1.16 18.26 -23.25
N ASN A 139 -0.17 18.23 -23.07
CA ASN A 139 -1.16 19.17 -23.62
C ASN A 139 -1.26 19.24 -25.17
N VAL A 140 -0.50 18.44 -25.92
CA VAL A 140 -0.73 18.22 -27.36
C VAL A 140 -1.86 17.21 -27.54
N GLU A 141 -2.84 17.57 -28.37
CA GLU A 141 -3.92 16.68 -28.80
C GLU A 141 -3.58 16.14 -30.21
N SER A 142 -3.42 14.83 -30.37
CA SER A 142 -2.97 14.23 -31.64
C SER A 142 -3.94 13.16 -32.15
N LEU A 143 -4.38 13.29 -33.40
CA LEU A 143 -5.04 12.23 -34.16
C LEU A 143 -3.96 11.37 -34.83
N LYS A 144 -3.61 10.23 -34.22
CA LYS A 144 -2.64 9.29 -34.80
C LYS A 144 -3.34 8.31 -35.73
N ILE A 145 -2.95 8.31 -37.00
CA ILE A 145 -3.49 7.43 -38.04
C ILE A 145 -2.65 6.14 -38.07
N CYS A 146 -3.33 5.00 -38.19
CA CYS A 146 -2.76 3.66 -38.02
C CYS A 146 -3.17 2.68 -39.11
N SER A 147 -4.23 2.95 -39.88
CA SER A 147 -4.61 2.18 -41.07
C SER A 147 -4.84 3.12 -42.24
N ILE A 148 -4.32 2.73 -43.40
CA ILE A 148 -4.38 3.53 -44.64
C ILE A 148 -4.81 2.60 -45.78
N GLY A 149 -6.08 2.67 -46.14
CA GLY A 149 -6.57 2.13 -47.40
C GLY A 149 -6.32 3.11 -48.54
N ALA A 150 -5.60 2.69 -49.58
CA ALA A 150 -5.42 3.35 -50.88
C ALA A 150 -4.86 4.81 -50.94
N VAL A 151 -4.74 5.55 -49.84
CA VAL A 151 -4.42 7.00 -49.84
C VAL A 151 -3.17 7.30 -49.01
N ASP A 152 -2.00 7.40 -49.66
CA ASP A 152 -0.71 7.75 -49.03
C ASP A 152 -0.83 8.98 -48.11
N PHE A 153 -0.29 8.92 -46.89
CA PHE A 153 -0.30 10.02 -45.91
C PHE A 153 0.34 11.31 -46.45
N LYS A 154 1.30 11.20 -47.38
CA LYS A 154 1.89 12.34 -48.13
C LYS A 154 0.88 13.07 -49.04
N THR A 155 -0.31 12.51 -49.21
CA THR A 155 -1.47 13.13 -49.88
C THR A 155 -2.26 14.02 -48.93
N ILE A 156 -2.25 13.72 -47.62
CA ILE A 156 -2.91 14.50 -46.57
C ILE A 156 -2.09 15.77 -46.28
N GLU A 157 -0.78 15.63 -46.10
CA GLU A 157 0.19 16.73 -45.94
C GLU A 157 0.00 17.85 -46.98
N LYS A 158 -0.23 17.49 -48.24
CA LYS A 158 -0.38 18.43 -49.36
C LYS A 158 -1.75 19.14 -49.40
N LYS A 159 -2.70 18.74 -48.55
CA LYS A 159 -4.12 19.15 -48.60
C LYS A 159 -4.67 19.68 -47.29
N VAL A 160 -4.09 19.31 -46.14
CA VAL A 160 -4.47 19.75 -44.80
C VAL A 160 -3.35 20.63 -44.24
N ARG A 161 -3.69 21.83 -43.81
CA ARG A 161 -2.76 22.87 -43.35
C ARG A 161 -3.04 23.25 -41.89
N ARG A 162 -2.03 23.82 -41.23
CA ARG A 162 -2.20 24.49 -39.94
C ARG A 162 -3.24 25.61 -40.08
N GLY A 163 -4.25 25.60 -39.22
CA GLY A 163 -5.39 26.53 -39.23
C GLY A 163 -6.66 25.97 -39.88
N ASP A 164 -6.57 24.87 -40.65
CA ASP A 164 -7.75 24.22 -41.22
C ASP A 164 -8.64 23.63 -40.12
N HIS A 165 -9.92 23.45 -40.43
CA HIS A 165 -10.89 22.79 -39.56
C HIS A 165 -11.34 21.46 -40.18
N LEU A 166 -11.43 20.42 -39.35
CA LEU A 166 -11.79 19.06 -39.75
C LEU A 166 -12.97 18.57 -38.92
N SER A 167 -13.91 17.89 -39.57
CA SER A 167 -14.91 17.07 -38.89
C SER A 167 -14.32 15.67 -38.67
N VAL A 168 -14.34 15.22 -37.42
CA VAL A 168 -13.78 13.93 -36.99
C VAL A 168 -14.90 13.07 -36.42
N ILE A 169 -15.16 11.95 -37.09
CA ILE A 169 -16.09 10.93 -36.61
C ILE A 169 -15.29 9.87 -35.85
N TRP A 170 -15.66 9.64 -34.59
CA TRP A 170 -14.94 8.76 -33.66
C TRP A 170 -15.89 7.81 -32.91
N TRP A 171 -15.33 6.80 -32.26
CA TRP A 171 -16.06 5.74 -31.57
C TRP A 171 -15.83 5.81 -30.06
N PHE A 172 -16.90 5.71 -29.29
CA PHE A 172 -16.88 5.82 -27.84
C PHE A 172 -16.68 4.43 -27.22
N ASP A 173 -15.44 3.93 -27.31
CA ASP A 173 -15.03 2.57 -26.92
C ASP A 173 -15.55 2.10 -25.55
N ARG A 174 -15.66 3.02 -24.57
CA ARG A 174 -16.12 2.72 -23.20
C ARG A 174 -17.54 2.14 -23.13
N PHE A 175 -18.39 2.38 -24.14
CA PHE A 175 -19.78 1.91 -24.18
C PHE A 175 -20.07 0.88 -25.30
N ASP A 176 -19.04 0.34 -25.97
CA ASP A 176 -19.19 -0.75 -26.96
C ASP A 176 -19.41 -2.13 -26.30
N LYS A 177 -20.49 -2.25 -25.51
CA LYS A 177 -20.97 -3.51 -24.93
C LYS A 177 -22.44 -3.73 -25.27
N SER A 178 -22.83 -5.00 -25.37
CA SER A 178 -24.20 -5.44 -25.66
C SER A 178 -25.25 -5.04 -24.60
N GLU A 179 -24.83 -4.70 -23.38
CA GLU A 179 -25.70 -4.12 -22.34
C GLU A 179 -26.08 -2.66 -22.64
N TYR A 180 -25.11 -1.85 -23.08
CA TYR A 180 -25.31 -0.43 -23.37
C TYR A 180 -25.94 -0.19 -24.75
N ARG A 181 -25.55 -0.97 -25.77
CA ARG A 181 -26.05 -0.84 -27.16
C ARG A 181 -27.53 -1.23 -27.32
N LYS A 182 -28.18 -1.72 -26.25
CA LYS A 182 -29.63 -2.02 -26.17
C LYS A 182 -30.46 -0.93 -25.47
N LEU A 183 -29.82 0.10 -24.91
CA LEU A 183 -30.54 1.17 -24.20
C LEU A 183 -31.19 2.13 -25.19
N THR A 184 -32.48 2.45 -24.96
CA THR A 184 -33.28 3.37 -25.81
C THR A 184 -33.68 4.66 -25.09
N MET A 185 -33.61 4.69 -23.77
CA MET A 185 -34.07 5.79 -22.93
C MET A 185 -33.02 6.11 -21.85
N CYS A 186 -32.77 7.39 -21.59
CA CYS A 186 -31.82 7.85 -20.58
C CYS A 186 -32.35 9.09 -19.84
N ASN A 187 -31.84 9.33 -18.63
CA ASN A 187 -32.01 10.61 -17.96
C ASN A 187 -30.82 11.49 -18.38
N PRO A 188 -31.04 12.67 -19.00
CA PRO A 188 -29.94 13.59 -19.31
C PRO A 188 -29.28 14.11 -18.01
N PRO A 189 -27.98 14.47 -18.02
CA PRO A 189 -27.26 14.92 -16.83
C PRO A 189 -27.56 16.39 -16.44
N TYR A 190 -28.72 16.92 -16.81
CA TYR A 190 -29.05 18.34 -16.67
C TYR A 190 -30.25 18.56 -15.72
N PRO A 191 -30.22 19.58 -14.85
CA PRO A 191 -31.35 19.91 -13.98
C PRO A 191 -32.67 20.09 -14.75
N ASN A 192 -33.76 19.59 -14.20
CA ASN A 192 -35.12 19.65 -14.78
C ASN A 192 -35.28 19.02 -16.18
N SER A 193 -34.31 18.26 -16.68
CA SER A 193 -34.45 17.56 -17.96
C SER A 193 -35.39 16.34 -17.85
N PRO A 194 -36.29 16.12 -18.82
CA PRO A 194 -37.17 14.95 -18.84
C PRO A 194 -36.40 13.68 -19.24
N ARG A 195 -36.95 12.51 -18.91
CA ARG A 195 -36.39 11.22 -19.36
C ARG A 195 -36.55 11.08 -20.89
N CYS A 196 -35.48 11.31 -21.61
CA CYS A 196 -35.45 11.37 -23.07
C CYS A 196 -35.14 10.02 -23.71
N GLY A 197 -35.55 9.86 -24.97
CA GLY A 197 -34.99 8.85 -25.85
C GLY A 197 -33.54 9.20 -26.17
N ILE A 198 -32.68 8.19 -26.35
CA ILE A 198 -31.24 8.42 -26.54
C ILE A 198 -30.91 9.33 -27.74
N PHE A 199 -31.70 9.29 -28.82
CA PHE A 199 -31.50 10.15 -29.99
C PHE A 199 -31.79 11.63 -29.70
N ALA A 200 -32.52 11.94 -28.61
CA ALA A 200 -32.81 13.30 -28.14
C ALA A 200 -31.77 13.82 -27.12
N THR A 201 -30.57 13.22 -27.03
CA THR A 201 -29.55 13.55 -26.01
C THR A 201 -28.11 13.38 -26.52
N ARG A 202 -27.12 13.91 -25.78
CA ARG A 202 -25.69 13.53 -25.89
C ARG A 202 -25.34 12.20 -25.19
N SER A 203 -26.31 11.28 -25.04
CA SER A 203 -26.04 9.95 -24.47
C SER A 203 -24.93 9.23 -25.26
N PRO A 204 -23.88 8.71 -24.59
CA PRO A 204 -22.88 7.85 -25.21
C PRO A 204 -23.33 6.38 -25.25
N VAL A 205 -24.41 6.01 -24.54
CA VAL A 205 -25.06 4.70 -24.69
C VAL A 205 -26.09 4.79 -25.83
N ARG A 206 -25.75 4.15 -26.96
CA ARG A 206 -26.44 4.19 -28.25
C ARG A 206 -26.28 2.86 -29.00
N PRO A 207 -27.15 2.51 -29.97
CA PRO A 207 -27.01 1.32 -30.83
C PRO A 207 -25.66 1.26 -31.52
N ASN A 208 -25.16 2.42 -31.95
CA ASN A 208 -23.81 2.64 -32.42
C ASN A 208 -23.22 3.82 -31.61
N PRO A 209 -22.23 3.62 -30.73
CA PRO A 209 -21.60 4.69 -29.95
C PRO A 209 -20.66 5.56 -30.81
N ILE A 210 -21.20 6.14 -31.88
CA ILE A 210 -20.52 7.09 -32.77
C ILE A 210 -20.58 8.48 -32.14
N ALA A 211 -19.52 9.27 -32.30
CA ALA A 211 -19.45 10.68 -31.99
C ALA A 211 -18.91 11.48 -33.18
N SER A 212 -19.30 12.75 -33.27
CA SER A 212 -18.82 13.72 -34.26
C SER A 212 -18.28 14.91 -33.49
N THR A 213 -17.18 15.49 -33.95
CA THR A 213 -16.44 16.56 -33.29
C THR A 213 -15.73 17.38 -34.36
N VAL A 214 -15.96 18.69 -34.40
CA VAL A 214 -15.10 19.61 -35.17
C VAL A 214 -13.85 19.94 -34.36
N VAL A 215 -12.68 19.89 -35.02
CA VAL A 215 -11.36 20.23 -34.48
C VAL A 215 -10.63 21.26 -35.36
N LYS A 216 -9.70 22.01 -34.78
CA LYS A 216 -8.79 22.91 -35.49
C LYS A 216 -7.39 22.31 -35.60
N VAL A 217 -6.75 22.34 -36.78
CA VAL A 217 -5.42 21.75 -37.02
C VAL A 217 -4.30 22.68 -36.56
N VAL A 218 -3.39 22.15 -35.74
CA VAL A 218 -2.18 22.83 -35.23
C VAL A 218 -0.95 22.47 -36.07
N ALA A 219 -0.76 21.18 -36.38
CA ALA A 219 0.36 20.68 -37.18
C ALA A 219 0.01 19.34 -37.84
N VAL A 220 0.82 18.94 -38.82
CA VAL A 220 0.77 17.62 -39.46
C VAL A 220 2.18 17.04 -39.42
N ASP A 221 2.33 15.86 -38.86
CA ASP A 221 3.60 15.13 -38.74
C ASP A 221 3.51 13.84 -39.56
N VAL A 222 4.29 13.80 -40.63
CA VAL A 222 4.30 12.77 -41.66
C VAL A 222 5.10 11.53 -41.23
N GLU A 223 6.13 11.70 -40.40
CA GLU A 223 6.96 10.60 -39.91
C GLU A 223 6.25 9.85 -38.77
N GLY A 224 5.58 10.60 -37.87
CA GLY A 224 4.75 10.04 -36.80
C GLY A 224 3.35 9.57 -37.23
N GLN A 225 2.93 9.85 -38.48
CA GLN A 225 1.57 9.67 -39.01
C GLN A 225 0.49 10.26 -38.10
N LYS A 226 0.67 11.51 -37.67
CA LYS A 226 -0.25 12.20 -36.77
C LYS A 226 -0.66 13.59 -37.29
N ILE A 227 -1.86 14.00 -36.93
CA ILE A 227 -2.36 15.38 -37.09
C ILE A 227 -2.55 15.95 -35.69
N ASP A 228 -1.83 17.00 -35.33
CA ASP A 228 -1.98 17.69 -34.06
C ASP A 228 -3.11 18.71 -34.18
N VAL A 229 -4.02 18.73 -33.21
CA VAL A 229 -5.31 19.42 -33.28
C VAL A 229 -5.64 20.15 -31.97
N LEU A 230 -6.80 20.84 -31.94
CA LEU A 230 -7.40 21.43 -30.76
C LEU A 230 -8.91 21.19 -30.74
N GLY A 231 -9.43 20.95 -29.54
CA GLY A 231 -10.87 20.87 -29.28
C GLY A 231 -11.44 19.49 -29.59
N PHE A 232 -10.67 18.42 -29.37
CA PHE A 232 -11.19 17.06 -29.53
C PHE A 232 -11.95 16.59 -28.29
N ASP A 233 -13.26 16.35 -28.43
CA ASP A 233 -14.18 16.08 -27.33
C ASP A 233 -14.11 14.63 -26.79
N GLY A 234 -13.24 13.79 -27.37
CA GLY A 234 -13.09 12.38 -27.02
C GLY A 234 -12.05 12.09 -25.94
N PHE A 235 -11.95 10.82 -25.59
CA PHE A 235 -11.05 10.32 -24.56
C PHE A 235 -9.72 9.90 -25.16
N ASP A 236 -8.65 9.94 -24.36
CA ASP A 236 -7.38 9.35 -24.76
C ASP A 236 -7.58 7.88 -25.20
N ASN A 237 -6.93 7.49 -26.31
CA ASN A 237 -7.11 6.23 -27.02
C ASN A 237 -8.48 5.99 -27.71
N SER A 238 -9.41 6.96 -27.74
CA SER A 238 -10.65 6.86 -28.54
C SER A 238 -10.36 6.55 -30.01
N HIS A 239 -11.05 5.56 -30.57
CA HIS A 239 -10.82 5.10 -31.95
C HIS A 239 -11.42 6.09 -32.97
N ILE A 240 -10.63 6.50 -33.95
CA ILE A 240 -11.08 7.41 -35.02
C ILE A 240 -11.61 6.58 -36.19
N LEU A 241 -12.82 6.91 -36.65
CA LEU A 241 -13.49 6.20 -37.75
C LEU A 241 -13.23 6.89 -39.08
N GLN A 242 -13.43 8.21 -39.13
CA GLN A 242 -13.33 8.99 -40.36
C GLN A 242 -12.89 10.43 -40.05
N ILE A 243 -12.09 11.00 -40.94
CA ILE A 243 -11.69 12.41 -40.94
C ILE A 243 -12.12 13.02 -42.28
N SER A 244 -12.75 14.18 -42.23
CA SER A 244 -13.23 14.91 -43.40
C SER A 244 -13.06 16.43 -43.23
N PRO A 245 -13.00 17.20 -44.33
CA PRO A 245 -13.17 18.65 -44.29
C PRO A 245 -14.33 19.07 -43.39
N TYR A 246 -14.14 20.13 -42.60
CA TYR A 246 -15.27 20.81 -41.98
C TYR A 246 -16.15 21.47 -43.05
N VAL A 247 -17.46 21.23 -42.96
CA VAL A 247 -18.51 21.90 -43.73
C VAL A 247 -19.52 22.41 -42.72
N ALA A 248 -19.85 23.70 -42.77
CA ALA A 248 -20.79 24.29 -41.83
C ALA A 248 -22.22 23.81 -42.11
N CYS A 249 -22.94 23.43 -41.05
CA CYS A 249 -24.35 23.07 -41.14
C CYS A 249 -25.23 24.32 -41.01
N ASP A 250 -25.63 24.89 -42.15
CA ASP A 250 -26.52 26.04 -42.19
C ASP A 250 -27.98 25.65 -41.88
N PHE A 251 -28.54 26.23 -40.83
CA PHE A 251 -29.94 26.05 -40.41
C PHE A 251 -30.65 27.40 -40.28
N LEU A 252 -31.88 27.48 -40.80
CA LEU A 252 -32.68 28.71 -40.85
C LEU A 252 -33.17 29.17 -39.47
N GLU A 253 -33.52 28.23 -38.59
CA GLU A 253 -33.86 28.46 -37.19
C GLU A 253 -33.23 27.35 -36.35
N ASN A 254 -32.67 27.69 -35.19
CA ASN A 254 -32.10 26.75 -34.22
C ASN A 254 -32.80 26.92 -32.86
N ARG A 255 -33.75 26.02 -32.57
CA ARG A 255 -34.46 25.96 -31.29
C ARG A 255 -34.03 24.70 -30.55
N VAL A 256 -33.45 24.90 -29.36
CA VAL A 256 -33.10 23.84 -28.41
C VAL A 256 -34.07 23.84 -27.20
N PRO A 257 -34.12 22.77 -26.40
CA PRO A 257 -34.89 22.74 -25.16
C PRO A 257 -34.28 23.64 -24.08
N LYS A 258 -35.11 24.21 -23.18
CA LYS A 258 -34.62 25.08 -22.08
C LYS A 258 -33.55 24.44 -21.18
N TRP A 259 -33.54 23.12 -21.03
CA TRP A 259 -32.52 22.39 -20.26
C TRP A 259 -31.17 22.25 -21.00
N VAL A 260 -31.04 22.82 -22.20
CA VAL A 260 -29.82 22.92 -23.02
C VAL A 260 -29.52 24.38 -23.42
N ASP A 261 -30.34 25.36 -23.01
CA ASP A 261 -30.23 26.78 -23.41
C ASP A 261 -28.95 27.47 -22.90
N HIS A 262 -28.24 26.80 -21.98
CA HIS A 262 -26.91 27.19 -21.48
C HIS A 262 -25.76 26.84 -22.44
N TRP A 263 -26.03 26.16 -23.56
CA TRP A 263 -25.02 25.77 -24.53
C TRP A 263 -24.60 26.96 -25.40
N THR A 264 -23.30 27.12 -25.63
CA THR A 264 -22.81 28.19 -26.50
C THR A 264 -23.33 28.00 -27.93
N PRO A 265 -23.65 29.09 -28.68
CA PRO A 265 -24.07 28.96 -30.07
C PRO A 265 -22.98 28.49 -31.04
N TYR A 266 -21.75 28.27 -30.55
CA TYR A 266 -20.55 28.01 -31.34
C TYR A 266 -19.48 27.32 -30.48
N LYS A 267 -18.58 26.60 -31.16
CA LYS A 267 -17.35 26.03 -30.61
C LYS A 267 -16.25 27.10 -30.53
N VAL A 268 -15.38 26.97 -29.52
CA VAL A 268 -14.25 27.87 -29.26
C VAL A 268 -12.96 27.07 -29.27
N PHE A 269 -11.98 27.49 -30.07
CA PHE A 269 -10.67 26.86 -30.17
C PHE A 269 -9.60 27.77 -29.57
N GLN A 270 -9.17 27.47 -28.33
CA GLN A 270 -8.08 28.16 -27.65
C GLN A 270 -6.97 27.17 -27.28
N THR A 271 -5.72 27.56 -27.52
CA THR A 271 -4.55 26.91 -26.94
C THR A 271 -4.43 27.35 -25.47
N TYR A 272 -4.77 26.46 -24.54
CA TYR A 272 -4.42 26.65 -23.15
C TYR A 272 -2.93 26.37 -22.98
N GLU A 273 -2.15 27.38 -22.57
CA GLU A 273 -0.84 27.10 -21.97
C GLU A 273 -1.04 26.19 -20.76
N ALA A 274 -0.05 25.36 -20.45
CA ALA A 274 -0.05 24.59 -19.21
C ALA A 274 0.12 25.55 -18.04
N VAL A 275 -1.00 26.10 -17.53
CA VAL A 275 -0.99 26.96 -16.35
C VAL A 275 -0.41 26.14 -15.20
N GLN A 276 0.85 26.41 -14.86
CA GLN A 276 1.46 25.80 -13.70
C GLN A 276 0.59 26.14 -12.50
N ILE A 277 0.27 25.13 -11.69
CA ILE A 277 -0.33 25.35 -10.37
C ILE A 277 0.80 25.97 -9.53
N SER A 278 0.93 27.30 -9.58
CA SER A 278 2.11 27.98 -9.07
C SER A 278 2.17 27.79 -7.56
N LEU A 279 3.29 27.19 -7.10
CA LEU A 279 3.54 26.96 -5.68
C LEU A 279 3.73 28.28 -4.92
N GLU A 280 3.88 29.40 -5.62
CA GLU A 280 3.80 30.76 -5.10
C GLU A 280 2.47 31.01 -4.38
N SER A 281 1.35 30.51 -4.91
CA SER A 281 0.04 30.54 -4.22
C SER A 281 0.03 29.73 -2.93
N ALA A 282 0.93 28.75 -2.76
CA ALA A 282 1.06 28.01 -1.51
C ALA A 282 1.74 28.83 -0.40
N GLN A 283 2.41 29.93 -0.73
CA GLN A 283 3.04 30.85 0.22
C GLN A 283 1.97 31.71 0.93
N GLU A 284 1.10 32.39 0.16
CA GLU A 284 -0.03 33.17 0.70
C GLU A 284 -1.02 32.27 1.47
N ASN A 285 -1.24 31.05 0.99
CA ASN A 285 -2.02 30.03 1.70
C ASN A 285 -1.33 29.56 2.99
N LEU A 286 0.00 29.62 3.11
CA LEU A 286 0.74 29.30 4.33
C LEU A 286 0.56 30.38 5.40
N ASP A 287 0.61 31.66 5.00
CA ASP A 287 0.39 32.78 5.91
C ASP A 287 -1.08 32.82 6.37
N THR A 288 -2.02 32.53 5.48
CA THR A 288 -3.45 32.36 5.80
C THR A 288 -3.66 31.16 6.73
N LEU A 289 -3.00 30.02 6.47
CA LEU A 289 -2.97 28.85 7.38
C LEU A 289 -2.44 29.22 8.75
N SER A 290 -1.33 29.93 8.84
CA SER A 290 -0.73 30.32 10.12
C SER A 290 -1.67 31.22 10.92
N THR A 291 -2.38 32.13 10.24
CA THR A 291 -3.36 33.05 10.85
C THR A 291 -4.59 32.29 11.37
N LEU A 292 -5.12 31.32 10.62
CA LEU A 292 -6.25 30.49 11.04
C LEU A 292 -5.87 29.50 12.16
N VAL A 293 -4.71 28.84 12.04
CA VAL A 293 -4.26 27.79 12.98
C VAL A 293 -3.66 28.37 14.27
N ALA A 294 -3.21 29.63 14.27
CA ALA A 294 -2.83 30.36 15.48
C ALA A 294 -4.03 30.87 16.31
N SER A 295 -5.27 30.67 15.83
CA SER A 295 -6.46 30.91 16.66
C SER A 295 -6.78 29.68 17.51
N ASP A 296 -6.78 29.84 18.84
CA ASP A 296 -7.30 28.84 19.79
C ASP A 296 -8.84 28.84 19.80
N LEU A 297 -9.44 28.86 18.60
CA LEU A 297 -10.89 28.87 18.39
C LEU A 297 -11.48 27.49 18.69
N TYR A 298 -12.24 27.40 19.78
CA TYR A 298 -12.95 26.19 20.19
C TYR A 298 -14.46 26.34 20.02
N VAL A 299 -15.14 25.25 19.64
CA VAL A 299 -16.59 25.23 19.40
C VAL A 299 -17.23 24.08 20.15
N GLU A 300 -17.70 24.36 21.37
CA GLU A 300 -18.39 23.40 22.27
C GLU A 300 -19.57 22.69 21.59
N ALA A 301 -20.26 23.36 20.66
CA ALA A 301 -21.38 22.80 19.91
C ALA A 301 -21.01 21.64 18.94
N LEU A 302 -19.71 21.34 18.79
CA LEU A 302 -19.15 20.19 18.07
C LEU A 302 -18.65 19.07 19.00
N GLU A 303 -18.75 19.22 20.32
CA GLU A 303 -18.40 18.13 21.22
C GLU A 303 -19.38 16.95 21.10
N PRO A 304 -18.89 15.70 21.15
CA PRO A 304 -19.74 14.53 21.24
C PRO A 304 -20.39 14.50 22.63
N LYS A 305 -21.67 14.91 22.71
CA LYS A 305 -22.48 14.62 23.89
C LYS A 305 -22.62 13.11 24.03
N VAL A 306 -21.91 12.53 25.01
CA VAL A 306 -21.94 11.10 25.30
C VAL A 306 -23.35 10.72 25.74
N LEU A 307 -24.13 10.15 24.82
CA LEU A 307 -25.42 9.54 25.13
C LEU A 307 -25.15 8.19 25.81
N LEU A 308 -24.88 8.25 27.12
CA LEU A 308 -24.97 7.10 28.01
C LEU A 308 -26.43 6.64 28.07
N ASN A 309 -26.82 5.80 27.09
CA ASN A 309 -28.07 5.06 27.16
C ASN A 309 -27.95 4.07 28.33
N GLU A 310 -28.57 4.39 29.46
CA GLU A 310 -28.68 3.52 30.64
C GLU A 310 -29.54 2.27 30.35
N MET A 311 -29.04 1.38 29.52
CA MET A 311 -29.59 0.03 29.36
C MET A 311 -29.29 -0.76 30.64
N LYS A 312 -30.30 -0.95 31.48
CA LYS A 312 -30.18 -1.66 32.76
C LYS A 312 -29.74 -3.11 32.52
N ALA A 313 -28.66 -3.52 33.18
CA ALA A 313 -28.05 -4.84 33.06
C ALA A 313 -28.83 -5.93 33.84
N SER A 314 -30.10 -6.17 33.49
CA SER A 314 -30.98 -7.13 34.17
C SER A 314 -31.27 -8.43 33.40
N ASP A 315 -31.12 -8.44 32.08
CA ASP A 315 -31.82 -9.43 31.22
C ASP A 315 -30.90 -10.52 30.62
N TYR A 316 -29.61 -10.56 30.96
CA TYR A 316 -28.69 -11.62 30.50
C TYR A 316 -28.47 -12.71 31.57
N PRO A 317 -28.85 -13.98 31.33
CA PRO A 317 -28.92 -15.02 32.36
C PRO A 317 -27.57 -15.58 32.85
N LEU A 318 -26.44 -15.08 32.35
CA LEU A 318 -25.08 -15.47 32.78
C LEU A 318 -24.15 -14.25 32.76
N ASN A 319 -23.76 -13.77 33.94
CA ASN A 319 -22.84 -12.62 34.13
C ASN A 319 -21.34 -13.01 34.06
N GLN A 320 -21.04 -14.16 33.47
CA GLN A 320 -19.68 -14.68 33.32
C GLN A 320 -19.57 -15.51 32.04
N ILE A 321 -18.35 -15.61 31.51
CA ILE A 321 -17.96 -16.54 30.45
C ILE A 321 -17.31 -17.73 31.14
N VAL A 322 -17.88 -18.93 31.00
CA VAL A 322 -17.38 -20.16 31.64
C VAL A 322 -16.69 -21.03 30.60
N LEU A 323 -15.48 -21.49 30.93
CA LEU A 323 -14.66 -22.41 30.14
C LEU A 323 -14.49 -23.72 30.93
N GLU A 324 -14.79 -24.86 30.31
CA GLU A 324 -14.57 -26.19 30.88
C GLU A 324 -13.58 -26.99 30.01
N GLY A 325 -12.48 -27.44 30.61
CA GLY A 325 -11.54 -28.42 30.02
C GLY A 325 -10.87 -27.97 28.72
N VAL A 326 -10.23 -26.80 28.72
CA VAL A 326 -9.47 -26.21 27.59
C VAL A 326 -8.14 -26.93 27.38
N LYS A 327 -7.94 -27.49 26.18
CA LYS A 327 -6.79 -28.31 25.75
C LYS A 327 -6.15 -27.78 24.46
N THR A 328 -6.17 -26.48 24.26
CA THR A 328 -5.60 -25.81 23.09
C THR A 328 -4.08 -25.71 23.26
N HIS A 329 -3.31 -26.08 22.22
CA HIS A 329 -1.84 -26.13 22.25
C HIS A 329 -1.26 -26.89 23.46
N ASN A 330 -0.68 -26.18 24.45
CA ASN A 330 -0.06 -26.77 25.64
C ASN A 330 -0.95 -26.73 26.91
N LEU A 331 -2.17 -26.17 26.83
CA LEU A 331 -3.06 -26.03 27.98
C LEU A 331 -3.52 -27.41 28.49
N LYS A 332 -3.38 -27.68 29.80
CA LYS A 332 -3.55 -29.01 30.40
C LYS A 332 -4.98 -29.33 30.86
N GLY A 333 -5.99 -28.85 30.13
CA GLY A 333 -7.40 -29.05 30.49
C GLY A 333 -7.95 -28.00 31.46
N ILE A 334 -7.51 -26.74 31.33
CA ILE A 334 -7.90 -25.65 32.24
C ILE A 334 -9.42 -25.41 32.20
N SER A 335 -10.02 -25.18 33.37
CA SER A 335 -11.38 -24.63 33.51
C SER A 335 -11.33 -23.33 34.31
N LEU A 336 -12.06 -22.30 33.88
CA LEU A 336 -12.16 -21.02 34.60
C LEU A 336 -13.45 -20.26 34.26
N SER A 337 -13.78 -19.25 35.07
CA SER A 337 -14.86 -18.29 34.80
C SER A 337 -14.29 -16.88 34.69
N ILE A 338 -14.55 -16.19 33.59
CA ILE A 338 -14.18 -14.79 33.37
C ILE A 338 -15.43 -13.92 33.61
N PRO A 339 -15.40 -12.92 34.52
CA PRO A 339 -16.55 -12.05 34.75
C PRO A 339 -16.81 -11.14 33.54
N LYS A 340 -18.09 -10.91 33.23
CA LYS A 340 -18.51 -9.89 32.27
C LYS A 340 -18.53 -8.51 32.91
N GLU A 341 -18.50 -7.46 32.09
CA GLU A 341 -18.57 -6.08 32.58
C GLU A 341 -17.23 -5.60 33.18
N LYS A 342 -16.13 -6.30 32.88
CA LYS A 342 -14.84 -6.26 33.60
C LYS A 342 -13.63 -6.36 32.67
N ILE A 343 -12.49 -5.87 33.18
CA ILE A 343 -11.15 -6.03 32.63
C ILE A 343 -10.51 -7.25 33.30
N THR A 344 -10.17 -8.26 32.50
CA THR A 344 -9.45 -9.47 32.92
C THR A 344 -8.05 -9.48 32.31
N THR A 345 -7.01 -9.55 33.13
CA THR A 345 -5.62 -9.64 32.66
C THR A 345 -5.08 -11.07 32.79
N ILE A 346 -4.62 -11.64 31.68
CA ILE A 346 -3.99 -12.95 31.57
C ILE A 346 -2.46 -12.76 31.59
N THR A 347 -1.81 -13.21 32.65
CA THR A 347 -0.36 -13.07 32.90
C THR A 347 0.34 -14.44 33.03
N GLY A 348 1.67 -14.43 33.16
CA GLY A 348 2.53 -15.61 33.19
C GLY A 348 3.73 -15.53 32.23
N VAL A 349 4.62 -16.53 32.28
CA VAL A 349 5.89 -16.54 31.52
C VAL A 349 5.69 -16.62 30.00
N SER A 350 6.75 -16.33 29.21
CA SER A 350 6.67 -16.49 27.75
C SER A 350 6.48 -17.96 27.38
N GLY A 351 5.67 -18.26 26.35
CA GLY A 351 5.32 -19.63 25.98
C GLY A 351 4.46 -20.42 26.99
N SER A 352 3.91 -19.78 28.04
CA SER A 352 3.13 -20.51 29.07
C SER A 352 1.73 -20.95 28.64
N GLY A 353 1.17 -20.38 27.56
CA GLY A 353 -0.17 -20.68 27.05
C GLY A 353 -1.15 -19.49 27.00
N LYS A 354 -0.74 -18.29 27.46
CA LYS A 354 -1.57 -17.07 27.53
C LYS A 354 -2.36 -16.77 26.25
N SER A 355 -1.65 -16.60 25.12
CA SER A 355 -2.27 -16.26 23.83
C SER A 355 -3.13 -17.41 23.28
N SER A 356 -2.85 -18.66 23.68
CA SER A 356 -3.69 -19.81 23.31
C SER A 356 -4.99 -19.92 24.11
N LEU A 357 -5.06 -19.36 25.33
CA LEU A 357 -6.32 -19.16 26.03
C LEU A 357 -7.11 -17.98 25.43
N ALA A 358 -6.43 -16.87 25.13
CA ALA A 358 -7.06 -15.64 24.65
C ALA A 358 -7.55 -15.75 23.18
N PHE A 359 -6.69 -16.16 22.26
CA PHE A 359 -6.95 -16.14 20.81
C PHE A 359 -7.33 -17.51 20.28
N ASP A 360 -6.47 -18.51 20.47
CA ASP A 360 -6.70 -19.87 19.93
C ASP A 360 -7.89 -20.58 20.60
N THR A 361 -8.39 -20.07 21.73
CA THR A 361 -9.57 -20.56 22.44
C THR A 361 -10.73 -19.55 22.43
N LEU A 362 -10.66 -18.46 23.21
CA LEU A 362 -11.80 -17.55 23.42
C LEU A 362 -12.22 -16.82 22.14
N PHE A 363 -11.28 -16.23 21.41
CA PHE A 363 -11.59 -15.58 20.13
C PHE A 363 -12.06 -16.59 19.07
N ALA A 364 -11.36 -17.72 18.94
CA ALA A 364 -11.66 -18.74 17.94
C ALA A 364 -13.08 -19.33 18.09
N GLU A 365 -13.48 -19.74 19.30
CA GLU A 365 -14.84 -20.27 19.54
C GLU A 365 -15.93 -19.16 19.45
N SER A 366 -15.60 -17.90 19.74
CA SER A 366 -16.54 -16.77 19.55
C SER A 366 -16.79 -16.48 18.07
N GLN A 367 -15.73 -16.43 17.25
CA GLN A 367 -15.84 -16.26 15.80
C GLN A 367 -16.59 -17.43 15.15
N LYS A 368 -16.32 -18.66 15.60
CA LYS A 368 -17.04 -19.88 15.16
C LYS A 368 -18.55 -19.77 15.43
N GLN A 369 -18.94 -19.51 16.68
CA GLN A 369 -20.35 -19.36 17.06
C GLN A 369 -21.05 -18.20 16.32
N TYR A 370 -20.34 -17.09 16.10
CA TYR A 370 -20.87 -15.96 15.34
C TYR A 370 -21.07 -16.29 13.85
N MET A 371 -20.14 -17.03 13.23
CA MET A 371 -20.25 -17.45 11.83
C MET A 371 -21.31 -18.54 11.61
N ASP A 372 -21.48 -19.46 12.56
CA ASP A 372 -22.56 -20.47 12.53
C ASP A 372 -23.97 -19.82 12.57
N LEU A 373 -24.10 -18.62 13.17
CA LEU A 373 -25.33 -17.81 13.14
C LEU A 373 -25.53 -17.06 11.81
N LEU A 374 -24.45 -16.68 11.11
CA LEU A 374 -24.51 -15.95 9.84
C LEU A 374 -24.66 -16.87 8.61
N MET A 375 -24.15 -18.09 8.66
CA MET A 375 -24.11 -19.01 7.52
C MET A 375 -25.19 -20.10 7.60
N SER A 376 -26.36 -19.81 7.04
CA SER A 376 -27.48 -20.77 6.89
C SER A 376 -27.13 -22.06 6.13
N ASN A 377 -26.07 -22.03 5.32
CA ASN A 377 -25.38 -23.19 4.75
C ASN A 377 -23.88 -23.11 5.06
N ALA A 378 -23.51 -23.17 6.33
CA ALA A 378 -22.11 -23.25 6.75
C ALA A 378 -21.39 -24.40 5.99
N PRO A 379 -20.28 -24.14 5.28
CA PRO A 379 -19.51 -25.19 4.61
C PRO A 379 -19.20 -26.37 5.54
N SER A 380 -19.35 -27.60 5.05
CA SER A 380 -19.10 -28.85 5.81
C SER A 380 -17.65 -29.01 6.32
N GLN A 381 -16.77 -28.07 5.98
CA GLN A 381 -15.42 -27.91 6.48
C GLN A 381 -15.35 -27.16 7.82
N LEU A 382 -16.26 -26.22 8.10
CA LEU A 382 -16.38 -25.57 9.42
C LEU A 382 -16.85 -26.57 10.49
N ALA A 383 -17.78 -27.46 10.13
CA ALA A 383 -18.21 -28.57 10.98
C ALA A 383 -17.11 -29.61 11.28
N LYS A 384 -15.96 -29.56 10.58
CA LYS A 384 -14.77 -30.37 10.88
C LYS A 384 -13.78 -29.67 11.84
N ILE A 385 -14.04 -28.44 12.29
CA ILE A 385 -13.19 -27.75 13.26
C ILE A 385 -13.44 -28.33 14.66
N HIS A 386 -12.57 -29.25 15.07
CA HIS A 386 -12.51 -29.77 16.43
C HIS A 386 -12.39 -28.62 17.43
N SER A 387 -13.34 -28.48 18.36
CA SER A 387 -13.20 -27.59 19.50
C SER A 387 -12.15 -28.16 20.45
N HIS A 388 -11.14 -27.37 20.79
CA HIS A 388 -10.15 -27.72 21.82
C HIS A 388 -10.66 -27.47 23.25
N VAL A 389 -11.97 -27.27 23.40
CA VAL A 389 -12.68 -26.99 24.66
C VAL A 389 -13.75 -28.05 24.86
N SER A 390 -13.97 -28.46 26.11
CA SER A 390 -14.98 -29.47 26.43
C SER A 390 -16.38 -28.86 26.51
N LYS A 391 -16.48 -27.61 26.98
CA LYS A 391 -17.72 -26.82 27.07
C LYS A 391 -17.42 -25.33 27.23
N ILE A 392 -18.29 -24.47 26.71
CA ILE A 392 -18.15 -23.02 26.81
C ILE A 392 -19.54 -22.37 26.96
N HIS A 393 -19.67 -21.39 27.87
CA HIS A 393 -20.94 -20.72 28.17
C HIS A 393 -20.79 -19.21 28.29
N GLY A 394 -21.86 -18.48 27.97
CA GLY A 394 -21.96 -17.04 28.19
C GLY A 394 -21.09 -16.18 27.28
N LEU A 395 -20.36 -16.77 26.33
CA LEU A 395 -19.44 -16.09 25.42
C LEU A 395 -20.15 -14.99 24.60
N GLN A 396 -19.52 -13.81 24.54
CA GLN A 396 -19.98 -12.68 23.73
C GLN A 396 -19.32 -12.69 22.35
N PRO A 397 -19.88 -12.01 21.32
CA PRO A 397 -19.18 -11.76 20.07
C PRO A 397 -17.85 -11.03 20.35
N ALA A 398 -16.75 -11.57 19.84
CA ALA A 398 -15.41 -11.12 20.22
C ALA A 398 -14.69 -10.35 19.10
N ILE A 399 -13.97 -9.29 19.49
CA ILE A 399 -13.07 -8.52 18.62
C ILE A 399 -11.63 -8.68 19.12
N ALA A 400 -10.78 -9.31 18.31
CA ALA A 400 -9.36 -9.46 18.59
C ALA A 400 -8.55 -8.25 18.09
N ILE A 401 -7.80 -7.63 19.00
CA ILE A 401 -6.79 -6.61 18.70
C ILE A 401 -5.42 -7.29 18.73
N GLU A 402 -5.12 -8.02 17.66
CA GLU A 402 -3.88 -8.79 17.52
C GLU A 402 -2.68 -7.93 17.10
N GLN A 403 -1.47 -8.44 17.39
CA GLN A 403 -0.21 -7.86 16.91
C GLN A 403 -0.01 -7.98 15.39
N LYS A 404 -0.78 -8.83 14.67
CA LYS A 404 -0.63 -9.08 13.21
C LYS A 404 -0.50 -7.77 12.41
N SER A 405 0.49 -7.71 11.52
CA SER A 405 0.79 -6.49 10.76
C SER A 405 -0.35 -6.12 9.82
N ILE A 406 -0.78 -4.85 9.84
CA ILE A 406 -1.61 -4.30 8.76
C ILE A 406 -0.86 -4.52 7.44
N GLY A 407 -1.55 -5.06 6.43
CA GLY A 407 -0.94 -5.45 5.17
C GLY A 407 -0.16 -4.30 4.54
N ARG A 408 1.04 -4.57 4.00
CA ARG A 408 1.95 -3.56 3.42
C ARG A 408 1.47 -3.03 2.05
N ASN A 409 0.21 -2.59 1.96
CA ASN A 409 -0.32 -1.87 0.81
C ASN A 409 0.24 -0.43 0.82
N PRO A 410 1.01 0.01 -0.20
CA PRO A 410 1.58 1.36 -0.22
C PRO A 410 0.51 2.47 -0.27
N ARG A 411 -0.71 2.16 -0.72
CA ARG A 411 -1.84 3.11 -0.76
C ARG A 411 -2.61 3.24 0.57
N SER A 412 -2.29 2.44 1.59
CA SER A 412 -2.90 2.59 2.93
C SER A 412 -2.21 3.73 3.69
N THR A 413 -3.00 4.68 4.19
CA THR A 413 -2.55 5.85 4.96
C THR A 413 -3.22 5.93 6.33
N VAL A 414 -2.69 6.74 7.25
CA VAL A 414 -3.27 7.04 8.57
C VAL A 414 -4.77 7.34 8.47
N GLY A 415 -5.16 8.27 7.61
CA GLY A 415 -6.56 8.67 7.42
C GLY A 415 -7.47 7.62 6.77
N SER A 416 -6.90 6.60 6.13
CA SER A 416 -7.66 5.44 5.62
C SER A 416 -7.92 4.38 6.68
N VAL A 417 -6.99 4.20 7.64
CA VAL A 417 -7.15 3.24 8.76
C VAL A 417 -8.07 3.81 9.84
N SER A 418 -7.93 5.09 10.17
CA SER A 418 -8.81 5.77 11.14
C SER A 418 -10.19 6.16 10.57
N LYS A 419 -10.42 5.96 9.26
CA LYS A 419 -11.57 6.48 8.47
C LYS A 419 -11.76 8.00 8.51
N ALA A 420 -10.89 8.77 9.18
CA ALA A 420 -10.97 10.23 9.22
C ALA A 420 -10.92 10.86 7.81
N SER A 421 -10.21 10.23 6.86
CA SER A 421 -10.20 10.70 5.47
C SER A 421 -11.56 10.61 4.79
N ASP A 422 -12.47 9.72 5.20
CA ASP A 422 -13.77 9.54 4.54
C ASP A 422 -14.76 10.65 4.92
N PHE A 423 -14.79 11.05 6.20
CA PHE A 423 -15.52 12.24 6.65
C PHE A 423 -14.94 13.53 6.04
N LEU A 424 -13.61 13.62 5.90
CA LEU A 424 -12.97 14.75 5.20
C LEU A 424 -13.39 14.81 3.72
N LYS A 425 -13.51 13.67 3.01
CA LYS A 425 -14.05 13.64 1.63
C LYS A 425 -15.50 14.11 1.58
N GLN A 426 -16.35 13.65 2.52
CA GLN A 426 -17.74 14.10 2.61
C GLN A 426 -17.86 15.61 2.82
N LEU A 427 -16.98 16.18 3.66
CA LEU A 427 -16.92 17.63 3.89
C LEU A 427 -16.59 18.40 2.61
N TYR A 428 -15.53 18.01 1.88
CA TYR A 428 -15.17 18.61 0.59
C TYR A 428 -16.23 18.40 -0.51
N VAL A 429 -17.03 17.32 -0.44
CA VAL A 429 -18.19 17.13 -1.33
C VAL A 429 -19.35 18.07 -1.00
N THR A 430 -19.57 18.39 0.28
CA THR A 430 -20.76 19.12 0.74
C THR A 430 -20.59 20.65 0.73
N ILE A 431 -19.37 21.15 0.97
CA ILE A 431 -19.10 22.60 1.03
C ILE A 431 -17.88 23.07 0.21
N GLY A 432 -17.18 22.16 -0.48
CA GLY A 432 -15.95 22.50 -1.21
C GLY A 432 -16.21 23.26 -2.50
N GLU A 433 -15.54 24.40 -2.66
CA GLU A 433 -15.59 25.22 -3.87
C GLU A 433 -14.59 24.68 -4.90
N ARG A 434 -15.06 24.44 -6.13
CA ARG A 434 -14.21 23.88 -7.19
C ARG A 434 -13.59 24.98 -8.04
N VAL A 435 -12.31 24.84 -8.36
CA VAL A 435 -11.62 25.66 -9.35
C VAL A 435 -11.37 24.84 -10.62
N CYS A 436 -11.68 25.40 -11.78
CA CYS A 436 -11.50 24.72 -13.06
C CYS A 436 -10.00 24.61 -13.45
N PRO A 437 -9.50 23.42 -13.83
CA PRO A 437 -8.08 23.23 -14.17
C PRO A 437 -7.62 23.94 -15.46
N GLN A 438 -8.53 24.45 -16.29
CA GLN A 438 -8.19 25.24 -17.48
C GLN A 438 -8.27 26.74 -17.23
N CYS A 439 -9.39 27.21 -16.67
CA CYS A 439 -9.67 28.65 -16.55
C CYS A 439 -9.24 29.26 -15.20
N GLN A 440 -8.84 28.43 -14.22
CA GLN A 440 -8.52 28.78 -12.81
C GLN A 440 -9.56 29.67 -12.09
N ARG A 441 -10.80 29.71 -12.58
CA ARG A 441 -11.94 30.34 -11.91
C ARG A 441 -12.76 29.31 -11.16
N VAL A 442 -13.48 29.77 -10.15
CA VAL A 442 -14.48 28.99 -9.43
C VAL A 442 -15.56 28.52 -10.42
N ILE A 443 -15.99 27.27 -10.30
CA ILE A 443 -17.06 26.69 -11.12
C ILE A 443 -18.40 26.94 -10.42
N PRO A 444 -19.37 27.65 -11.05
CA PRO A 444 -20.70 27.85 -10.50
C PRO A 444 -21.52 26.56 -10.34
N GLU A 445 -22.65 26.65 -9.62
CA GLU A 445 -23.49 25.49 -9.25
C GLU A 445 -24.14 24.76 -10.44
N ASP A 446 -24.21 25.40 -11.61
CA ASP A 446 -24.66 24.77 -12.88
C ASP A 446 -23.60 23.84 -13.51
N LEU A 447 -22.40 23.80 -12.93
CA LEU A 447 -21.26 22.96 -13.27
C LEU A 447 -20.54 23.35 -14.57
N ILE A 448 -20.56 24.62 -15.01
CA ILE A 448 -19.90 25.07 -16.25
C ILE A 448 -18.94 26.24 -15.98
N CYS A 449 -17.67 26.16 -16.40
CA CYS A 449 -16.82 27.36 -16.36
C CYS A 449 -17.22 28.34 -17.47
N GLU A 450 -17.88 29.44 -17.08
CA GLU A 450 -18.31 30.58 -17.91
C GLU A 450 -17.26 31.09 -18.93
N THR A 451 -15.98 30.86 -18.64
CA THR A 451 -14.83 31.41 -19.41
C THR A 451 -14.30 30.45 -20.48
N CYS A 452 -14.46 29.14 -20.32
CA CYS A 452 -13.96 28.14 -21.27
C CYS A 452 -15.04 27.16 -21.79
N GLY A 453 -16.27 27.21 -21.27
CA GLY A 453 -17.37 26.34 -21.66
C GLY A 453 -17.27 24.89 -21.16
N SER A 454 -16.19 24.53 -20.44
CA SER A 454 -16.00 23.18 -19.91
C SER A 454 -17.06 22.82 -18.86
N VAL A 455 -17.72 21.68 -19.11
CA VAL A 455 -18.81 21.11 -18.28
C VAL A 455 -18.24 20.08 -17.32
N PHE A 456 -18.73 20.09 -16.08
CA PHE A 456 -18.35 19.20 -14.99
C PHE A 456 -19.56 18.37 -14.51
N PHE A 457 -19.29 17.29 -13.77
CA PHE A 457 -20.33 16.44 -13.16
C PHE A 457 -20.47 16.73 -11.66
N SER A 458 -21.52 16.23 -11.00
CA SER A 458 -21.70 16.38 -9.55
C SER A 458 -20.60 15.65 -8.75
N MET A 459 -20.30 16.12 -7.53
CA MET A 459 -19.16 15.67 -6.74
C MET A 459 -19.54 14.48 -5.86
N THR A 460 -18.64 13.51 -5.72
CA THR A 460 -18.81 12.36 -4.82
C THR A 460 -17.57 12.12 -3.96
N PRO A 461 -17.64 11.34 -2.87
CA PRO A 461 -16.45 10.97 -2.11
C PRO A 461 -15.44 10.12 -2.91
N SER A 462 -15.85 9.56 -4.04
CA SER A 462 -14.98 8.82 -4.97
C SER A 462 -14.02 9.74 -5.73
N ASP A 463 -14.41 10.98 -5.98
CA ASP A 463 -13.61 11.99 -6.70
C ASP A 463 -12.27 12.25 -5.99
N PHE A 464 -12.25 12.08 -4.67
CA PHE A 464 -11.11 12.28 -3.79
C PHE A 464 -10.40 10.96 -3.43
N SER A 465 -10.71 9.85 -4.11
CA SER A 465 -10.16 8.53 -3.82
C SER A 465 -9.02 8.17 -4.78
N ALA A 466 -7.78 8.24 -4.28
CA ALA A 466 -6.59 7.75 -4.99
C ALA A 466 -6.59 6.24 -5.29
N ASN A 467 -7.60 5.49 -4.79
CA ASN A 467 -7.82 4.09 -5.11
C ASN A 467 -8.81 3.87 -6.27
N ASN A 468 -9.61 4.88 -6.67
CA ASN A 468 -10.54 4.76 -7.80
C ASN A 468 -9.80 5.02 -9.13
N PRO A 469 -9.81 4.10 -10.12
CA PRO A 469 -9.20 4.28 -11.43
C PRO A 469 -9.63 5.53 -12.21
N GLU A 470 -10.82 6.08 -11.94
CA GLU A 470 -11.36 7.25 -12.65
C GLU A 470 -10.79 8.58 -12.14
N TYR A 471 -10.36 8.64 -10.86
CA TYR A 471 -9.96 9.87 -10.18
C TYR A 471 -8.53 9.84 -9.62
N MET A 472 -7.87 8.67 -9.62
CA MET A 472 -6.43 8.59 -9.38
C MET A 472 -5.65 9.26 -10.52
N CYS A 473 -4.50 9.86 -10.20
CA CYS A 473 -3.58 10.37 -11.22
C CYS A 473 -3.20 9.23 -12.18
N PRO A 474 -3.42 9.37 -13.50
CA PRO A 474 -3.26 8.27 -14.46
C PRO A 474 -1.81 7.84 -14.67
N ASN A 475 -0.85 8.72 -14.37
CA ASN A 475 0.59 8.47 -14.48
C ASN A 475 1.06 7.50 -13.38
N CYS A 476 1.08 7.97 -12.13
CA CYS A 476 1.52 7.18 -10.98
C CYS A 476 0.46 6.19 -10.45
N LYS A 477 -0.72 6.09 -11.09
CA LYS A 477 -1.85 5.23 -10.69
C LYS A 477 -2.17 5.34 -9.19
N GLY A 478 -2.30 6.57 -8.70
CA GLY A 478 -2.63 6.86 -7.30
C GLY A 478 -1.51 6.63 -6.26
N LEU A 479 -0.28 6.27 -6.67
CA LEU A 479 0.84 6.09 -5.74
C LEU A 479 1.46 7.41 -5.26
N GLY A 480 1.41 8.47 -6.08
CA GLY A 480 2.00 9.78 -5.80
C GLY A 480 3.47 9.90 -6.22
N TYR A 481 4.14 8.77 -6.45
CA TYR A 481 5.49 8.67 -6.98
C TYR A 481 5.53 7.80 -8.24
N ASP A 482 6.47 8.09 -9.11
CA ASP A 482 6.84 7.27 -10.26
C ASP A 482 8.13 6.51 -9.93
N PHE A 483 8.33 5.35 -10.56
CA PHE A 483 9.61 4.65 -10.52
C PHE A 483 10.44 5.02 -11.75
N GLN A 484 11.65 5.56 -11.53
CA GLN A 484 12.62 5.86 -12.59
C GLN A 484 13.83 4.94 -12.44
N ILE A 485 14.43 4.53 -13.56
CA ILE A 485 15.66 3.72 -13.57
C ILE A 485 16.83 4.62 -13.16
N ASP A 486 17.57 4.19 -12.15
CA ASP A 486 18.63 4.94 -11.51
C ASP A 486 20.00 4.35 -11.87
N VAL A 487 20.79 5.11 -12.62
CA VAL A 487 22.11 4.66 -13.11
C VAL A 487 23.09 4.43 -11.95
N GLU A 488 22.96 5.18 -10.85
CA GLU A 488 23.77 4.98 -9.63
C GLU A 488 23.41 3.68 -8.90
N ARG A 489 22.19 3.14 -9.10
CA ARG A 489 21.81 1.82 -8.59
C ARG A 489 22.24 0.68 -9.50
N ILE A 490 22.46 0.95 -10.79
CA ILE A 490 23.03 -0.04 -11.71
C ILE A 490 24.53 -0.23 -11.42
N ILE A 491 25.28 0.85 -11.21
CA ILE A 491 26.73 0.79 -10.89
C ILE A 491 26.94 0.85 -9.37
N THR A 492 26.94 -0.32 -8.73
CA THR A 492 27.10 -0.44 -7.27
C THR A 492 28.51 -0.16 -6.76
N HIS A 493 29.54 -0.28 -7.61
CA HIS A 493 30.94 -0.10 -7.25
C HIS A 493 31.73 0.62 -8.37
N PRO A 494 31.55 1.94 -8.55
CA PRO A 494 32.25 2.70 -9.60
C PRO A 494 33.78 2.66 -9.45
N GLU A 495 34.29 2.40 -8.24
CA GLU A 495 35.72 2.25 -7.93
C GLU A 495 36.33 0.90 -8.34
N ARG A 496 35.50 -0.09 -8.74
CA ARG A 496 35.94 -1.40 -9.22
C ARG A 496 35.82 -1.50 -10.74
N SER A 497 36.54 -2.45 -11.34
CA SER A 497 36.39 -2.73 -12.76
C SER A 497 35.07 -3.45 -13.06
N ILE A 498 34.52 -3.26 -14.26
CA ILE A 498 33.25 -3.89 -14.64
C ILE A 498 33.36 -5.43 -14.67
N LEU A 499 34.57 -5.96 -14.89
CA LEU A 499 34.86 -7.40 -14.84
C LEU A 499 34.74 -7.99 -13.44
N GLU A 500 35.08 -7.23 -12.41
CA GLU A 500 35.11 -7.69 -11.02
C GLU A 500 33.81 -7.47 -10.25
N GLY A 501 32.83 -6.82 -10.87
CA GLY A 501 31.51 -6.57 -10.30
C GLY A 501 31.31 -5.13 -9.86
N ALA A 502 31.65 -4.17 -10.72
CA ALA A 502 31.23 -2.77 -10.59
C ALA A 502 29.68 -2.58 -10.54
N SER A 503 28.92 -3.63 -10.84
CA SER A 503 27.46 -3.61 -11.00
C SER A 503 26.85 -4.99 -10.71
N GLU A 504 25.73 -5.02 -9.97
CA GLU A 504 24.95 -6.25 -9.76
C GLU A 504 24.30 -6.78 -11.06
N TRP A 505 23.99 -5.91 -12.02
CA TRP A 505 23.28 -6.28 -13.26
C TRP A 505 24.03 -7.35 -14.06
N TRP A 506 25.32 -7.10 -14.34
CA TRP A 506 26.18 -8.09 -14.98
C TRP A 506 26.84 -9.05 -13.97
N GLY A 507 27.06 -8.61 -12.73
CA GLY A 507 27.81 -9.34 -11.71
C GLY A 507 29.29 -9.49 -12.08
N ASN A 508 29.93 -10.58 -11.65
CA ASN A 508 31.31 -10.86 -12.02
C ASN A 508 31.41 -11.27 -13.50
N LEU A 509 31.74 -10.30 -14.36
CA LEU A 509 31.92 -10.49 -15.80
C LEU A 509 33.23 -11.21 -16.16
N ARG A 510 34.26 -11.20 -15.30
CA ARG A 510 35.55 -11.88 -15.55
C ARG A 510 35.34 -13.36 -15.92
N LYS A 511 34.52 -14.08 -15.15
CA LYS A 511 34.12 -15.48 -15.43
C LYS A 511 33.37 -15.67 -16.75
N HIS A 512 32.63 -14.66 -17.22
CA HIS A 512 31.93 -14.70 -18.51
C HIS A 512 32.86 -14.36 -19.69
N ARG A 513 33.89 -13.53 -19.47
CA ARG A 513 34.99 -13.28 -20.43
C ARG A 513 35.88 -14.52 -20.61
N GLU A 514 36.15 -15.26 -19.54
CA GLU A 514 36.89 -16.54 -19.57
C GLU A 514 36.12 -17.67 -20.27
N LYS A 515 34.80 -17.74 -20.07
CA LYS A 515 33.91 -18.77 -20.66
C LYS A 515 32.62 -18.14 -21.19
N PRO A 516 32.67 -17.47 -22.36
CA PRO A 516 31.52 -16.83 -22.96
C PRO A 516 30.49 -17.87 -23.40
N ASN A 517 29.26 -17.66 -22.93
CA ASN A 517 28.08 -18.46 -23.25
C ASN A 517 27.01 -17.59 -23.92
N ALA A 518 25.92 -18.18 -24.40
CA ALA A 518 24.90 -17.48 -25.20
C ALA A 518 24.08 -16.36 -24.48
N ASN A 519 24.42 -15.98 -23.24
CA ASN A 519 23.73 -14.92 -22.50
C ASN A 519 24.09 -13.51 -23.01
N TRP A 520 23.34 -13.03 -24.01
CA TRP A 520 23.55 -11.72 -24.64
C TRP A 520 23.57 -10.53 -23.64
N MET A 521 22.71 -10.53 -22.61
CA MET A 521 22.66 -9.43 -21.62
C MET A 521 23.94 -9.27 -20.78
N ARG A 522 24.84 -10.28 -20.80
CA ARG A 522 26.20 -10.17 -20.24
C ARG A 522 27.27 -10.06 -21.32
N GLY A 523 27.04 -10.64 -22.48
CA GLY A 523 27.94 -10.55 -23.62
C GLY A 523 27.99 -9.18 -24.29
N GLU A 524 26.91 -8.40 -24.26
CA GLU A 524 26.83 -7.12 -24.97
C GLU A 524 27.86 -6.09 -24.49
N ALA A 525 28.14 -6.05 -23.17
CA ALA A 525 29.18 -5.19 -22.60
C ALA A 525 30.58 -5.58 -23.10
N LEU A 526 30.89 -6.89 -23.11
CA LEU A 526 32.17 -7.41 -23.59
C LEU A 526 32.36 -7.18 -25.10
N ALA A 527 31.29 -7.36 -25.88
CA ALA A 527 31.30 -7.15 -27.32
C ALA A 527 31.41 -5.66 -27.69
N LEU A 528 30.74 -4.76 -26.95
CA LEU A 528 30.86 -3.31 -27.11
C LEU A 528 32.27 -2.83 -26.77
N ALA A 529 32.86 -3.30 -25.68
CA ALA A 529 34.21 -2.91 -25.29
C ALA A 529 35.28 -3.38 -26.29
N ALA A 530 35.14 -4.60 -26.83
CA ALA A 530 36.01 -5.12 -27.88
C ALA A 530 35.90 -4.29 -29.18
N ASP A 531 34.69 -3.89 -29.56
CA ASP A 531 34.41 -3.10 -30.77
C ASP A 531 34.75 -1.59 -30.60
N MET A 532 34.83 -1.10 -29.36
CA MET A 532 35.29 0.26 -29.03
C MET A 532 36.77 0.34 -28.63
N ASN A 533 37.45 -0.80 -28.48
CA ASN A 533 38.81 -0.91 -27.95
C ASN A 533 38.96 -0.24 -26.55
N GLU A 534 37.98 -0.48 -25.68
CA GLU A 534 37.92 0.00 -24.29
C GLU A 534 38.55 -1.04 -23.34
N ASP A 535 39.43 -0.62 -22.42
CA ASP A 535 39.99 -1.52 -21.42
C ASP A 535 39.03 -1.71 -20.24
N LEU A 536 38.55 -2.94 -20.03
CA LEU A 536 37.62 -3.27 -18.94
C LEU A 536 38.30 -3.68 -17.63
N GLU A 537 39.64 -3.65 -17.55
CA GLU A 537 40.38 -3.89 -16.30
C GLU A 537 40.46 -2.64 -15.40
N VAL A 538 40.27 -1.43 -15.95
CA VAL A 538 40.28 -0.17 -15.16
C VAL A 538 39.00 0.01 -14.33
N PRO A 539 39.00 0.81 -13.25
CA PRO A 539 37.79 1.16 -12.50
C PRO A 539 36.71 1.75 -13.39
N PHE A 540 35.43 1.42 -13.14
CA PHE A 540 34.32 1.85 -13.99
C PHE A 540 34.24 3.38 -14.13
N LYS A 541 34.56 4.12 -13.06
CA LYS A 541 34.65 5.59 -13.08
C LYS A 541 35.63 6.13 -14.13
N ASP A 542 36.70 5.41 -14.45
CA ASP A 542 37.82 5.85 -15.29
C ASP A 542 37.65 5.40 -16.77
N LEU A 543 36.62 4.60 -17.08
CA LEU A 543 36.21 4.25 -18.46
C LEU A 543 35.71 5.49 -19.25
N SER A 544 35.75 5.42 -20.59
CA SER A 544 35.29 6.53 -21.44
C SER A 544 33.78 6.78 -21.33
N GLU A 545 33.40 8.07 -21.32
CA GLU A 545 31.99 8.48 -21.32
C GLU A 545 31.24 8.02 -22.59
N ALA A 546 31.94 7.88 -23.71
CA ALA A 546 31.38 7.35 -24.95
C ALA A 546 31.01 5.86 -24.86
N TYR A 547 31.80 5.06 -24.11
CA TYR A 547 31.45 3.67 -23.80
C TYR A 547 30.32 3.60 -22.78
N LYS A 548 30.41 4.34 -21.65
CA LYS A 548 29.36 4.42 -20.62
C LYS A 548 28.00 4.77 -21.22
N ALA A 549 27.92 5.79 -22.07
CA ALA A 549 26.67 6.22 -22.70
C ALA A 549 26.02 5.12 -23.55
N GLN A 550 26.79 4.43 -24.41
CA GLN A 550 26.28 3.33 -25.23
C GLN A 550 25.94 2.07 -24.41
N LEU A 551 26.64 1.85 -23.29
CA LEU A 551 26.39 0.75 -22.37
C LEU A 551 25.05 0.91 -21.62
N PHE A 552 24.66 2.13 -21.24
CA PHE A 552 23.38 2.40 -20.58
C PHE A 552 22.23 2.61 -21.58
N TYR A 553 22.41 3.47 -22.58
CA TYR A 553 21.33 3.95 -23.45
C TYR A 553 21.28 3.26 -24.82
N GLY A 554 22.18 2.32 -25.08
CA GLY A 554 22.25 1.53 -26.30
C GLY A 554 23.16 2.13 -27.37
N SER A 555 23.59 1.30 -28.31
CA SER A 555 24.59 1.67 -29.33
C SER A 555 24.00 2.32 -30.60
N ASN A 556 22.76 2.82 -30.52
CA ASN A 556 21.98 3.41 -31.62
C ASN A 556 22.04 2.59 -32.94
N GLY A 557 21.93 1.27 -32.85
CA GLY A 557 21.94 0.35 -33.99
C GLY A 557 23.31 -0.19 -34.41
N ARG A 558 24.42 0.26 -33.82
CA ARG A 558 25.77 -0.29 -34.05
C ARG A 558 25.83 -1.76 -33.63
N VAL A 559 25.97 -2.66 -34.61
CA VAL A 559 25.98 -4.11 -34.43
C VAL A 559 27.35 -4.57 -33.94
N VAL A 560 27.38 -5.19 -32.76
CA VAL A 560 28.58 -5.80 -32.17
C VAL A 560 28.45 -7.33 -32.19
N SER A 561 29.56 -8.06 -32.12
CA SER A 561 29.57 -9.52 -32.21
C SER A 561 30.23 -10.22 -31.02
N LEU A 562 29.56 -11.23 -30.47
CA LEU A 562 30.05 -12.09 -29.39
C LEU A 562 30.21 -13.54 -29.89
N THR A 563 31.44 -14.04 -29.95
CA THR A 563 31.72 -15.47 -30.08
C THR A 563 31.57 -16.17 -28.72
N TYR A 564 30.84 -17.29 -28.68
CA TYR A 564 30.57 -18.04 -27.46
C TYR A 564 30.70 -19.55 -27.68
N GLU A 565 30.86 -20.31 -26.59
CA GLU A 565 30.84 -21.78 -26.59
C GLU A 565 29.88 -22.27 -25.51
N ASN A 566 28.84 -23.01 -25.91
CA ASN A 566 27.88 -23.59 -24.97
C ASN A 566 28.48 -24.82 -24.26
N SER A 567 27.88 -25.20 -23.13
CA SER A 567 28.24 -26.37 -22.28
C SER A 567 28.43 -27.70 -23.03
N ASN A 568 27.89 -27.80 -24.25
CA ASN A 568 27.90 -29.00 -25.08
C ASN A 568 28.94 -28.90 -26.22
N GLY A 569 29.97 -28.05 -26.09
CA GLY A 569 31.06 -27.87 -27.06
C GLY A 569 30.66 -27.20 -28.38
N ARG A 570 29.43 -26.68 -28.49
CA ARG A 570 28.95 -25.99 -29.68
C ARG A 570 29.33 -24.51 -29.62
N LYS A 571 30.21 -24.10 -30.55
CA LYS A 571 30.58 -22.70 -30.79
C LYS A 571 29.54 -21.98 -31.65
N GLY A 572 29.36 -20.69 -31.40
CA GLY A 572 28.48 -19.83 -32.19
C GLY A 572 28.87 -18.36 -32.07
N THR A 573 28.28 -17.52 -32.90
CA THR A 573 28.45 -16.06 -32.84
C THR A 573 27.07 -15.41 -32.76
N ILE A 574 26.90 -14.45 -31.85
CA ILE A 574 25.72 -13.58 -31.79
C ILE A 574 26.15 -12.21 -32.28
N SER A 575 25.56 -11.72 -33.37
CA SER A 575 25.78 -10.36 -33.87
C SER A 575 24.48 -9.58 -33.80
N ARG A 576 24.41 -8.56 -32.94
CA ARG A 576 23.22 -7.74 -32.68
C ARG A 576 23.62 -6.32 -32.27
N PRO A 577 22.76 -5.30 -32.44
CA PRO A 577 22.95 -4.01 -31.79
C PRO A 577 22.89 -4.16 -30.26
N VAL A 578 23.62 -3.32 -29.53
CA VAL A 578 23.55 -3.25 -28.07
C VAL A 578 22.28 -2.50 -27.69
N GLU A 579 21.43 -3.14 -26.89
CA GLU A 579 20.16 -2.55 -26.44
C GLU A 579 20.42 -1.49 -25.37
N GLY A 580 21.37 -1.74 -24.47
CA GLY A 580 21.73 -0.87 -23.35
C GLY A 580 20.84 -1.13 -22.13
N VAL A 581 21.46 -1.12 -20.95
CA VAL A 581 20.83 -1.58 -19.69
C VAL A 581 19.51 -0.84 -19.39
N PHE A 582 19.46 0.48 -19.61
CA PHE A 582 18.27 1.28 -19.36
C PHE A 582 17.09 0.80 -20.21
N ASN A 583 17.31 0.56 -21.50
CA ASN A 583 16.28 0.10 -22.43
C ASN A 583 15.84 -1.34 -22.11
N THR A 584 16.80 -2.23 -21.79
CA THR A 584 16.48 -3.61 -21.39
C THR A 584 15.65 -3.66 -20.11
N ILE A 585 16.00 -2.88 -19.07
CA ILE A 585 15.20 -2.77 -17.84
C ILE A 585 13.81 -2.19 -18.13
N TRP A 586 13.74 -1.10 -18.90
CA TRP A 586 12.48 -0.44 -19.25
C TRP A 586 11.52 -1.36 -20.02
N ARG A 587 12.05 -2.12 -20.98
CA ARG A 587 11.28 -3.14 -21.72
C ARG A 587 10.84 -4.29 -20.80
N LEU A 588 11.72 -4.82 -19.96
CA LEU A 588 11.36 -5.89 -19.02
C LEU A 588 10.28 -5.46 -18.02
N LEU A 589 10.30 -4.21 -17.55
CA LEU A 589 9.24 -3.65 -16.68
C LEU A 589 7.89 -3.48 -17.40
N LYS A 590 7.90 -3.33 -18.72
CA LYS A 590 6.69 -3.21 -19.55
C LYS A 590 6.11 -4.56 -19.97
N ASP A 591 6.99 -5.54 -20.24
CA ASP A 591 6.63 -6.86 -20.76
C ASP A 591 6.31 -7.89 -19.67
N SER A 592 6.85 -7.74 -18.44
CA SER A 592 6.78 -8.79 -17.42
C SER A 592 5.50 -8.76 -16.56
N THR A 593 4.89 -9.92 -16.41
CA THR A 593 3.73 -10.20 -15.53
C THR A 593 4.10 -11.06 -14.31
N LEU A 594 5.41 -11.24 -14.05
CA LEU A 594 5.95 -12.19 -13.08
C LEU A 594 6.64 -11.47 -11.90
N ASP A 595 6.04 -11.60 -10.71
CA ASP A 595 6.52 -11.09 -9.42
C ASP A 595 8.04 -11.12 -9.21
N ASN A 596 8.67 -12.26 -9.46
CA ASN A 596 10.09 -12.45 -9.17
C ASN A 596 11.00 -11.63 -10.11
N THR A 597 10.56 -11.35 -11.34
CA THR A 597 11.29 -10.46 -12.26
C THR A 597 11.16 -9.02 -11.79
N MET A 598 9.95 -8.57 -11.42
CA MET A 598 9.76 -7.22 -10.91
C MET A 598 10.59 -6.95 -9.65
N ARG A 599 10.60 -7.87 -8.66
CA ARG A 599 11.43 -7.71 -7.44
C ARG A 599 12.94 -7.59 -7.71
N HIS A 600 13.43 -8.18 -8.80
CA HIS A 600 14.83 -8.00 -9.22
C HIS A 600 15.05 -6.64 -9.90
N MET A 601 14.07 -6.12 -10.62
CA MET A 601 14.14 -4.79 -11.26
C MET A 601 13.95 -3.65 -10.26
N GLU A 602 13.13 -3.84 -9.20
CA GLU A 602 12.89 -2.85 -8.13
C GLU A 602 14.18 -2.28 -7.52
N ARG A 603 15.26 -3.07 -7.47
CA ARG A 603 16.58 -2.63 -7.00
C ARG A 603 17.19 -1.49 -7.81
N PHE A 604 17.01 -1.53 -9.13
CA PHE A 604 17.53 -0.51 -10.05
C PHE A 604 16.58 0.69 -10.20
N LEU A 605 15.47 0.71 -9.46
CA LEU A 605 14.47 1.76 -9.50
C LEU A 605 14.58 2.68 -8.29
N LYS A 606 14.64 3.99 -8.55
CA LYS A 606 14.46 5.06 -7.58
C LYS A 606 13.01 5.54 -7.64
N LYS A 607 12.45 5.90 -6.49
CA LYS A 607 11.15 6.58 -6.42
C LYS A 607 11.38 8.09 -6.54
N GLU A 608 10.66 8.73 -7.44
CA GLU A 608 10.60 10.20 -7.51
C GLU A 608 9.16 10.67 -7.47
N THR A 609 8.93 11.86 -6.92
CA THR A 609 7.61 12.49 -6.87
C THR A 609 7.00 12.58 -8.27
N CYS A 610 5.76 12.13 -8.44
CA CYS A 610 5.11 12.05 -9.74
C CYS A 610 5.03 13.42 -10.41
N LYS A 611 5.60 13.55 -11.60
CA LYS A 611 5.76 14.86 -12.28
C LYS A 611 4.43 15.51 -12.68
N ARG A 612 3.32 14.74 -12.76
CA ARG A 612 1.97 15.23 -13.09
C ARG A 612 1.14 15.65 -11.88
N CYS A 613 1.21 14.92 -10.76
CA CYS A 613 0.41 15.21 -9.56
C CYS A 613 1.21 15.77 -8.39
N HIS A 614 2.53 15.92 -8.51
CA HIS A 614 3.43 16.49 -7.49
C HIS A 614 3.32 15.80 -6.11
N GLY A 615 2.93 14.51 -6.09
CA GLY A 615 2.70 13.75 -4.87
C GLY A 615 1.23 13.63 -4.43
N GLU A 616 0.32 14.45 -4.99
CA GLU A 616 -1.07 14.62 -4.56
C GLU A 616 -2.02 13.49 -5.01
N LYS A 617 -1.51 12.45 -5.69
CA LYS A 617 -2.16 11.17 -6.07
C LYS A 617 -3.42 11.21 -6.95
N LEU A 618 -4.10 12.34 -7.09
CA LEU A 618 -5.39 12.50 -7.79
C LEU A 618 -5.26 13.16 -9.18
N ILE A 619 -6.35 13.16 -9.97
CA ILE A 619 -6.48 13.96 -11.20
C ILE A 619 -6.57 15.46 -10.91
N GLU A 620 -6.33 16.29 -11.92
CA GLU A 620 -6.25 17.75 -11.81
C GLU A 620 -7.52 18.37 -11.20
N ALA A 621 -8.72 17.95 -11.65
CA ALA A 621 -9.99 18.49 -11.15
C ALA A 621 -10.22 18.25 -9.64
N SER A 622 -9.94 17.04 -9.15
CA SER A 622 -10.10 16.69 -7.72
C SER A 622 -9.08 17.37 -6.81
N ARG A 623 -7.94 17.84 -7.36
CA ARG A 623 -6.87 18.53 -6.61
C ARG A 623 -7.12 20.03 -6.43
N LEU A 624 -8.14 20.56 -7.11
CA LEU A 624 -8.51 21.98 -7.16
C LEU A 624 -9.87 22.25 -6.49
N VAL A 625 -10.24 21.46 -5.48
CA VAL A 625 -11.41 21.73 -4.62
C VAL A 625 -10.94 22.26 -3.27
N ASN A 626 -11.47 23.41 -2.88
CA ASN A 626 -11.05 24.25 -1.76
C ASN A 626 -12.09 24.33 -0.65
N ILE A 627 -11.65 24.48 0.60
CA ILE A 627 -12.45 25.01 1.71
C ILE A 627 -11.58 26.05 2.42
N GLU A 628 -12.07 27.30 2.57
CA GLU A 628 -11.29 28.43 3.13
C GLU A 628 -9.88 28.49 2.52
N HIS A 629 -9.81 28.48 1.18
CA HIS A 629 -8.60 28.44 0.34
C HIS A 629 -7.70 27.19 0.43
N ILE A 630 -7.93 26.25 1.36
CA ILE A 630 -7.15 25.00 1.47
C ILE A 630 -7.67 23.92 0.51
N ARG A 631 -6.79 23.34 -0.31
CA ARG A 631 -7.11 22.19 -1.19
C ARG A 631 -7.15 20.87 -0.43
N TYR A 632 -7.98 19.92 -0.86
CA TYR A 632 -8.06 18.58 -0.24
C TYR A 632 -6.69 17.88 0.00
N PRO A 633 -5.72 17.88 -0.95
CA PRO A 633 -4.39 17.29 -0.70
C PRO A 633 -3.55 18.04 0.34
N GLN A 634 -3.80 19.34 0.57
CA GLN A 634 -3.13 20.13 1.60
C GLN A 634 -3.71 19.79 2.99
N ALA A 635 -5.04 19.70 3.11
CA ALA A 635 -5.69 19.30 4.36
C ALA A 635 -5.29 17.88 4.83
N LEU A 636 -5.01 16.96 3.90
CA LEU A 636 -4.47 15.63 4.25
C LEU A 636 -3.01 15.65 4.78
N ASN A 637 -2.25 16.71 4.52
CA ASN A 637 -0.86 16.87 4.92
C ASN A 637 -0.67 17.71 6.19
N LEU A 638 -1.70 18.45 6.63
CA LEU A 638 -1.75 19.03 7.98
C LEU A 638 -1.60 17.93 9.04
N SER A 639 -0.96 18.24 10.17
CA SER A 639 -0.96 17.31 11.31
C SER A 639 -2.38 17.13 11.86
N VAL A 640 -2.67 16.00 12.51
CA VAL A 640 -3.96 15.76 13.17
C VAL A 640 -4.36 16.90 14.11
N ALA A 641 -3.41 17.49 14.84
CA ALA A 641 -3.67 18.64 15.73
C ALA A 641 -4.00 19.92 14.95
N ASP A 642 -3.27 20.23 13.88
CA ASP A 642 -3.52 21.44 13.07
C ASP A 642 -4.81 21.32 12.25
N LEU A 643 -5.09 20.13 11.71
CA LEU A 643 -6.33 19.80 11.02
C LEU A 643 -7.55 19.91 11.95
N LYS A 644 -7.40 19.52 13.23
CA LYS A 644 -8.42 19.71 14.27
C LYS A 644 -8.71 21.20 14.50
N ARG A 645 -7.69 22.06 14.68
CA ARG A 645 -7.88 23.52 14.81
C ARG A 645 -8.55 24.11 13.56
N TRP A 646 -8.07 23.74 12.37
CA TRP A 646 -8.68 24.16 11.10
C TRP A 646 -10.17 23.78 11.00
N CYS A 647 -10.55 22.56 11.39
CA CYS A 647 -11.95 22.13 11.41
C CYS A 647 -12.84 23.01 12.32
N HIS A 648 -12.34 23.44 13.49
CA HIS A 648 -13.10 24.38 14.34
C HIS A 648 -13.20 25.78 13.71
N ALA A 649 -12.11 26.31 13.16
CA ALA A 649 -12.10 27.61 12.49
C ALA A 649 -13.04 27.66 11.26
N VAL A 650 -13.00 26.64 10.40
CA VAL A 650 -13.93 26.51 9.27
C VAL A 650 -15.38 26.49 9.76
N TYR A 651 -15.72 25.63 10.73
CA TYR A 651 -17.10 25.53 11.19
C TYR A 651 -17.61 26.82 11.84
N PHE A 652 -16.75 27.61 12.47
CA PHE A 652 -17.10 28.94 12.98
C PHE A 652 -17.51 29.90 11.85
N ASN A 653 -16.71 29.97 10.77
CA ASN A 653 -16.92 30.85 9.61
C ASN A 653 -18.13 30.47 8.74
N LEU A 654 -18.57 29.22 8.74
CA LEU A 654 -19.68 28.75 7.90
C LEU A 654 -21.01 29.50 8.16
N SER A 655 -21.80 29.70 7.10
CA SER A 655 -23.20 30.14 7.24
C SER A 655 -24.06 29.09 7.94
N GLU A 656 -25.13 29.51 8.62
CA GLU A 656 -25.99 28.61 9.41
C GLU A 656 -26.60 27.47 8.57
N GLU A 657 -26.93 27.72 7.29
CA GLU A 657 -27.40 26.66 6.39
C GLU A 657 -26.31 25.61 6.10
N LYS A 658 -25.05 26.05 5.87
CA LYS A 658 -23.92 25.13 5.70
C LYS A 658 -23.64 24.37 7.01
N LYS A 659 -23.65 25.04 8.18
CA LYS A 659 -23.49 24.42 9.50
C LYS A 659 -24.51 23.31 9.76
N ILE A 660 -25.80 23.54 9.48
CA ILE A 660 -26.85 22.51 9.64
C ILE A 660 -26.55 21.27 8.77
N LYS A 661 -26.10 21.47 7.53
CA LYS A 661 -25.75 20.37 6.61
C LYS A 661 -24.48 19.60 7.02
N THR A 662 -23.49 20.26 7.63
CA THR A 662 -22.18 19.64 7.93
C THR A 662 -21.96 19.22 9.37
N LYS A 663 -22.80 19.64 10.34
CA LYS A 663 -22.55 19.45 11.78
C LYS A 663 -22.21 18.01 12.18
N SER A 664 -22.93 17.01 11.67
CA SER A 664 -22.65 15.60 11.95
C SER A 664 -21.29 15.13 11.39
N ILE A 665 -20.91 15.59 10.20
CA ILE A 665 -19.63 15.30 9.55
C ILE A 665 -18.47 15.88 10.40
N PHE A 666 -18.62 17.12 10.88
CA PHE A 666 -17.63 17.75 11.78
C PHE A 666 -17.50 17.02 13.11
N ILE A 667 -18.62 16.63 13.75
CA ILE A 667 -18.60 15.88 15.02
C ILE A 667 -17.86 14.55 14.86
N GLU A 668 -18.17 13.76 13.83
CA GLU A 668 -17.49 12.48 13.59
C GLU A 668 -16.00 12.66 13.25
N LEU A 669 -15.66 13.64 12.39
CA LEU A 669 -14.27 13.93 12.04
C LEU A 669 -13.46 14.37 13.27
N LEU A 670 -13.97 15.32 14.06
CA LEU A 670 -13.31 15.82 15.26
C LEU A 670 -13.18 14.74 16.35
N GLN A 671 -14.15 13.83 16.50
CA GLN A 671 -13.97 12.65 17.36
C GLN A 671 -12.77 11.81 16.92
N LYS A 672 -12.64 11.46 15.63
CA LYS A 672 -11.55 10.56 15.19
C LYS A 672 -10.20 11.28 15.24
N LEU A 673 -10.16 12.60 15.00
CA LEU A 673 -8.95 13.42 15.18
C LEU A 673 -8.56 13.55 16.67
N LYS A 674 -9.50 13.82 17.56
CA LYS A 674 -9.28 13.87 19.02
C LYS A 674 -8.68 12.55 19.53
N ARG A 675 -9.24 11.39 19.14
CA ARG A 675 -8.72 10.07 19.50
C ARG A 675 -7.30 9.81 18.96
N LEU A 676 -6.96 10.34 17.78
CA LEU A 676 -5.60 10.28 17.21
C LEU A 676 -4.62 11.23 17.91
N GLU A 677 -5.09 12.34 18.46
CA GLU A 677 -4.31 13.26 19.27
C GLU A 677 -4.03 12.67 20.67
N GLU A 678 -5.06 12.08 21.31
CA GLU A 678 -5.00 11.47 22.64
C GLU A 678 -4.05 10.28 22.73
N VAL A 679 -3.98 9.41 21.70
CA VAL A 679 -2.93 8.37 21.62
C VAL A 679 -1.50 8.96 21.49
N GLY A 680 -1.35 10.26 21.22
CA GLY A 680 -0.05 10.88 20.93
C GLY A 680 0.38 10.80 19.46
N LEU A 681 -0.55 10.63 18.51
CA LEU A 681 -0.30 10.69 17.06
C LEU A 681 -0.68 12.04 16.43
N GLY A 682 -0.95 13.07 17.25
CA GLY A 682 -1.35 14.42 16.81
C GLY A 682 -0.42 15.07 15.79
N TYR A 683 0.87 14.67 15.74
CA TYR A 683 1.88 15.17 14.81
C TYR A 683 1.87 14.52 13.41
N LEU A 684 1.09 13.46 13.19
CA LEU A 684 1.01 12.78 11.89
C LEU A 684 -0.02 13.44 10.97
N GLY A 685 0.29 13.54 9.67
CA GLY A 685 -0.69 13.88 8.63
C GLY A 685 -1.49 12.67 8.16
N LEU A 686 -2.73 12.88 7.72
CA LEU A 686 -3.64 11.82 7.30
C LEU A 686 -3.18 11.08 6.03
N ASP A 687 -2.35 11.68 5.17
CA ASP A 687 -1.76 11.02 4.00
C ASP A 687 -0.56 10.10 4.34
N ARG A 688 -0.02 10.15 5.56
CA ARG A 688 1.16 9.37 5.95
C ARG A 688 0.94 7.87 5.71
N SER A 689 1.77 7.27 4.85
CA SER A 689 1.66 5.85 4.48
C SER A 689 1.90 4.94 5.69
N VAL A 690 1.03 3.96 5.89
CA VAL A 690 1.08 2.99 7.00
C VAL A 690 2.37 2.17 6.98
N VAL A 691 2.96 1.96 5.81
CA VAL A 691 4.25 1.24 5.62
C VAL A 691 5.46 2.05 6.16
N THR A 692 5.26 3.33 6.49
CA THR A 692 6.31 4.26 6.97
C THR A 692 6.15 4.65 8.45
N LEU A 693 5.25 3.99 9.18
CA LEU A 693 5.05 4.17 10.62
C LEU A 693 6.00 3.27 11.42
N SER A 694 6.38 3.68 12.64
CA SER A 694 7.03 2.78 13.61
C SER A 694 6.04 1.76 14.19
N GLY A 695 6.55 0.74 14.92
CA GLY A 695 5.72 -0.26 15.58
C GLY A 695 4.71 0.37 16.55
N GLY A 696 5.20 1.22 17.46
CA GLY A 696 4.36 1.96 18.42
C GLY A 696 3.42 2.98 17.78
N GLU A 697 3.76 3.58 16.63
CA GLU A 697 2.80 4.39 15.84
C GLU A 697 1.69 3.54 15.24
N LEU A 698 2.03 2.39 14.64
CA LEU A 698 1.07 1.47 14.04
C LEU A 698 0.12 0.88 15.10
N GLN A 699 0.65 0.56 16.29
CA GLN A 699 -0.10 0.08 17.44
C GLN A 699 -1.09 1.14 17.95
N ARG A 700 -0.64 2.39 18.13
CA ARG A 700 -1.51 3.51 18.51
C ARG A 700 -2.57 3.84 17.47
N LEU A 701 -2.24 3.73 16.18
CA LEU A 701 -3.20 3.91 15.09
C LEU A 701 -4.28 2.82 15.11
N LYS A 702 -3.91 1.54 15.36
CA LYS A 702 -4.88 0.46 15.60
C LYS A 702 -5.81 0.82 16.77
N ILE A 703 -5.25 1.20 17.92
CA ILE A 703 -6.00 1.56 19.13
C ILE A 703 -7.00 2.70 18.83
N ALA A 704 -6.55 3.84 18.29
CA ALA A 704 -7.43 4.94 17.92
C ALA A 704 -8.54 4.55 16.92
N SER A 705 -8.27 3.62 15.99
CA SER A 705 -9.25 3.16 14.99
C SER A 705 -10.29 2.17 15.53
N GLN A 706 -9.95 1.35 16.52
CA GLN A 706 -10.83 0.28 17.04
C GLN A 706 -11.70 0.78 18.19
N PHE A 707 -11.17 1.61 19.08
CA PHE A 707 -11.87 2.10 20.28
C PHE A 707 -12.94 3.16 19.93
N GLY A 708 -13.13 3.46 18.64
CA GLY A 708 -14.01 4.49 18.08
C GLY A 708 -15.36 3.99 17.54
N SER A 709 -15.83 2.83 17.99
CA SER A 709 -17.17 2.28 17.69
C SER A 709 -18.03 2.18 18.93
N ASP A 710 -19.27 2.67 18.86
CA ASP A 710 -20.24 2.69 19.98
C ASP A 710 -20.92 1.32 20.17
N LEU A 711 -20.11 0.27 20.26
CA LEU A 711 -20.55 -1.10 20.51
C LEU A 711 -20.53 -1.40 22.02
N SER A 712 -21.60 -2.03 22.49
CA SER A 712 -21.74 -2.60 23.83
C SER A 712 -21.94 -4.12 23.76
N ASN A 713 -21.77 -4.82 24.89
CA ASN A 713 -21.89 -6.29 25.00
C ASN A 713 -20.90 -7.08 24.11
N ILE A 714 -19.77 -6.48 23.74
CA ILE A 714 -18.67 -7.12 23.00
C ILE A 714 -17.60 -7.65 23.98
N LEU A 715 -16.91 -8.72 23.57
CA LEU A 715 -15.68 -9.21 24.21
C LEU A 715 -14.45 -8.70 23.43
N TYR A 716 -13.75 -7.70 23.95
CA TYR A 716 -12.47 -7.26 23.37
C TYR A 716 -11.33 -8.13 23.90
N ILE A 717 -10.48 -8.63 23.00
CA ILE A 717 -9.34 -9.51 23.35
C ILE A 717 -8.05 -8.89 22.80
N MET A 718 -7.09 -8.56 23.66
CA MET A 718 -5.89 -7.76 23.32
C MET A 718 -4.59 -8.51 23.62
N ASP A 719 -3.61 -8.44 22.69
CA ASP A 719 -2.34 -9.19 22.75
C ASP A 719 -1.16 -8.26 23.06
N GLU A 720 -0.75 -8.17 24.34
CA GLU A 720 0.27 -7.24 24.86
C GLU A 720 0.10 -5.79 24.32
N PRO A 721 -1.04 -5.10 24.58
CA PRO A 721 -1.29 -3.79 23.97
C PRO A 721 -0.32 -2.68 24.42
N SER A 722 0.49 -2.91 25.47
CA SER A 722 1.60 -2.05 25.92
C SER A 722 2.87 -2.15 25.04
N LYS A 723 2.98 -3.16 24.17
CA LYS A 723 4.18 -3.48 23.37
C LYS A 723 4.60 -2.33 22.46
N GLY A 724 5.88 -1.94 22.50
CA GLY A 724 6.40 -0.81 21.70
C GLY A 724 5.81 0.57 22.08
N LEU A 725 5.12 0.68 23.23
CA LEU A 725 4.69 1.96 23.80
C LEU A 725 5.66 2.41 24.90
N HIS A 726 5.78 3.71 25.09
CA HIS A 726 6.57 4.26 26.20
C HIS A 726 5.78 4.13 27.52
N PRO A 727 6.41 3.95 28.70
CA PRO A 727 5.68 3.88 29.97
C PRO A 727 4.82 5.13 30.27
N LYS A 728 5.22 6.32 29.77
CA LYS A 728 4.42 7.57 29.79
C LYS A 728 3.05 7.40 29.09
N ASP A 729 2.99 6.54 28.06
CA ASP A 729 1.83 6.33 27.20
C ASP A 729 0.86 5.27 27.77
N TYR A 730 1.30 4.45 28.76
CA TYR A 730 0.47 3.39 29.35
C TYR A 730 -0.81 3.93 29.97
N LYS A 731 -0.75 5.12 30.60
CA LYS A 731 -1.90 5.79 31.22
C LYS A 731 -3.06 5.95 30.25
N PHE A 732 -2.80 6.53 29.07
CA PHE A 732 -3.83 6.76 28.04
C PHE A 732 -4.47 5.43 27.58
N LEU A 733 -3.66 4.37 27.42
CA LEU A 733 -4.16 3.07 26.98
C LEU A 733 -5.05 2.43 28.06
N ILE A 734 -4.66 2.54 29.32
CA ILE A 734 -5.47 2.11 30.48
C ILE A 734 -6.80 2.89 30.52
N GLU A 735 -6.76 4.21 30.36
CA GLU A 735 -7.98 5.06 30.32
C GLU A 735 -8.89 4.68 29.14
N SER A 736 -8.32 4.33 28.00
CA SER A 736 -9.07 3.84 26.83
C SER A 736 -9.72 2.47 27.08
N ILE A 737 -9.03 1.57 27.78
CA ILE A 737 -9.54 0.25 28.20
C ILE A 737 -10.66 0.41 29.24
N GLU A 738 -10.48 1.31 30.20
CA GLU A 738 -11.49 1.65 31.20
C GLU A 738 -12.74 2.28 30.54
N SER A 739 -12.56 3.06 29.47
CA SER A 739 -13.67 3.54 28.63
C SER A 739 -14.42 2.42 27.90
N LEU A 740 -13.75 1.40 27.36
CA LEU A 740 -14.44 0.25 26.75
C LEU A 740 -15.29 -0.51 27.78
N LYS A 741 -14.78 -0.71 28.99
CA LYS A 741 -15.54 -1.28 30.12
C LYS A 741 -16.77 -0.41 30.45
N ALA A 742 -16.60 0.91 30.54
CA ALA A 742 -17.68 1.85 30.83
C ALA A 742 -18.80 1.84 29.77
N SER A 743 -18.49 1.51 28.51
CA SER A 743 -19.50 1.28 27.45
C SER A 743 -20.21 -0.09 27.53
N GLY A 744 -20.05 -0.85 28.62
CA GLY A 744 -20.69 -2.15 28.82
C GLY A 744 -20.05 -3.27 28.00
N ASN A 745 -18.71 -3.31 27.93
CA ASN A 745 -17.97 -4.37 27.24
C ASN A 745 -17.06 -5.15 28.19
N THR A 746 -16.89 -6.43 27.92
CA THR A 746 -15.91 -7.28 28.61
C THR A 746 -14.56 -7.13 27.91
N VAL A 747 -13.47 -6.97 28.66
CA VAL A 747 -12.13 -6.82 28.09
C VAL A 747 -11.19 -7.89 28.67
N VAL A 748 -10.54 -8.65 27.79
CA VAL A 748 -9.52 -9.65 28.14
C VAL A 748 -8.19 -9.21 27.54
N ILE A 749 -7.14 -9.14 28.35
CA ILE A 749 -5.83 -8.61 27.96
C ILE A 749 -4.76 -9.64 28.30
N VAL A 750 -3.98 -10.09 27.32
CA VAL A 750 -2.71 -10.78 27.59
C VAL A 750 -1.67 -9.72 27.94
N GLU A 751 -1.18 -9.70 29.18
CA GLU A 751 -0.15 -8.74 29.61
C GLU A 751 0.70 -9.23 30.79
N HIS A 752 1.92 -8.71 30.89
CA HIS A 752 2.90 -8.96 31.95
C HIS A 752 3.41 -7.70 32.66
N LYS A 753 3.07 -6.47 32.21
CA LYS A 753 3.48 -5.24 32.91
C LYS A 753 2.57 -4.95 34.12
N LYS A 754 3.18 -4.70 35.29
CA LYS A 754 2.51 -4.35 36.57
C LYS A 754 1.36 -3.35 36.39
N ALA A 755 1.56 -2.26 35.64
CA ALA A 755 0.55 -1.21 35.41
C ALA A 755 -0.79 -1.70 34.79
N PHE A 756 -0.81 -2.82 34.06
CA PHE A 756 -2.03 -3.42 33.50
C PHE A 756 -2.61 -4.53 34.39
N ILE A 757 -1.77 -5.13 35.24
CA ILE A 757 -2.17 -6.14 36.23
C ILE A 757 -2.88 -5.45 37.40
N ASP A 758 -2.31 -4.37 37.94
CA ASP A 758 -2.83 -3.54 39.03
C ASP A 758 -4.11 -2.75 38.66
N ARG A 759 -4.49 -2.77 37.38
CA ARG A 759 -5.72 -2.14 36.87
C ARG A 759 -6.80 -3.13 36.47
N ALA A 760 -6.49 -4.42 36.45
CA ALA A 760 -7.48 -5.45 36.19
C ALA A 760 -8.57 -5.46 37.28
N ASP A 761 -9.80 -5.86 36.92
CA ASP A 761 -10.79 -6.28 37.91
C ASP A 761 -10.60 -7.77 38.29
N TYR A 762 -10.03 -8.57 37.38
CA TYR A 762 -9.81 -10.01 37.52
C TYR A 762 -8.47 -10.44 36.91
N ILE A 763 -7.74 -11.35 37.54
CA ILE A 763 -6.41 -11.82 37.09
C ILE A 763 -6.44 -13.33 36.87
N VAL A 764 -5.92 -13.76 35.73
CA VAL A 764 -5.70 -15.15 35.35
C VAL A 764 -4.20 -15.36 35.14
N GLU A 765 -3.59 -16.32 35.81
CA GLU A 765 -2.15 -16.58 35.71
C GLU A 765 -1.88 -18.01 35.21
N ILE A 766 -1.05 -18.13 34.17
CA ILE A 766 -0.76 -19.41 33.49
C ILE A 766 0.75 -19.67 33.48
N GLY A 767 1.15 -20.86 33.94
CA GLY A 767 2.54 -21.29 34.04
C GLY A 767 2.62 -22.73 34.55
N PRO A 768 3.55 -23.06 35.47
CA PRO A 768 4.65 -22.22 35.99
C PRO A 768 5.77 -21.99 34.95
N GLY A 769 5.91 -22.88 33.97
CA GLY A 769 6.93 -22.80 32.93
C GLY A 769 6.41 -22.41 31.54
N ALA A 770 7.27 -22.61 30.55
CA ALA A 770 7.00 -22.47 29.12
C ALA A 770 6.83 -23.84 28.47
N GLY A 771 6.18 -23.91 27.29
CA GLY A 771 6.05 -25.17 26.54
C GLY A 771 5.31 -26.24 27.35
N HIS A 772 5.83 -27.46 27.39
CA HIS A 772 5.28 -28.56 28.20
C HIS A 772 5.27 -28.29 29.72
N TYR A 773 6.16 -27.42 30.22
CA TYR A 773 6.21 -27.00 31.62
C TYR A 773 5.21 -25.88 31.95
N GLY A 774 4.54 -25.31 30.95
CA GLY A 774 3.43 -24.37 31.12
C GLY A 774 2.06 -25.05 31.11
N GLY A 775 1.04 -24.30 30.70
CA GLY A 775 -0.29 -24.82 30.43
C GLY A 775 -1.15 -25.12 31.65
N GLU A 776 -0.70 -24.79 32.86
CA GLU A 776 -1.46 -24.96 34.11
C GLU A 776 -1.94 -23.61 34.63
N LEU A 777 -3.12 -23.60 35.25
CA LEU A 777 -3.71 -22.42 35.87
C LEU A 777 -3.13 -22.27 37.28
N ILE A 778 -2.32 -21.24 37.51
CA ILE A 778 -1.76 -20.92 38.83
C ILE A 778 -2.81 -20.19 39.67
N ARG A 779 -3.51 -19.22 39.07
CA ARG A 779 -4.42 -18.32 39.78
C ARG A 779 -5.55 -17.82 38.88
N ALA A 780 -6.75 -17.64 39.46
CA ALA A 780 -7.90 -17.03 38.81
C ALA A 780 -8.78 -16.33 39.87
N GLU A 781 -8.58 -15.03 40.08
CA GLU A 781 -9.22 -14.28 41.18
C GLU A 781 -9.50 -12.81 40.85
N SER A 782 -10.47 -12.22 41.56
CA SER A 782 -10.77 -10.79 41.50
C SER A 782 -9.76 -9.98 42.30
N GLN A 783 -9.36 -8.80 41.83
CA GLN A 783 -8.64 -7.84 42.68
C GLN A 783 -9.62 -7.11 43.59
N ASN A 784 -9.51 -7.34 44.90
CA ASN A 784 -10.15 -6.47 45.91
C ASN A 784 -9.39 -5.13 45.96
N ARG A 785 -10.08 -4.03 45.64
CA ARG A 785 -9.50 -2.67 45.65
C ARG A 785 -9.61 -1.95 47.01
N GLU A 786 -10.01 -2.65 48.06
CA GLU A 786 -10.05 -2.08 49.43
C GLU A 786 -8.74 -2.38 50.16
N ARG A 787 -8.16 -1.32 50.77
CA ARG A 787 -6.87 -1.25 51.50
C ARG A 787 -5.58 -1.20 50.68
N VAL A 788 -5.17 0.02 50.31
CA VAL A 788 -3.89 0.59 50.83
C VAL A 788 -4.13 2.05 51.24
N SER A 789 -4.89 2.21 52.32
CA SER A 789 -4.90 3.42 53.15
C SER A 789 -5.26 2.97 54.56
N ASP A 790 -4.24 2.82 55.41
CA ASP A 790 -4.27 2.98 56.87
C ASP A 790 -2.95 2.43 57.45
N GLU A 791 -2.31 3.21 58.31
CA GLU A 791 -1.16 2.76 59.08
C GLU A 791 -1.64 1.97 60.31
N GLY A 792 -1.12 0.75 60.50
CA GLY A 792 -1.22 0.00 61.76
C GLY A 792 -2.39 -0.97 61.90
N ALA A 793 -2.12 -2.28 61.70
CA ALA A 793 -2.77 -3.40 62.39
C ALA A 793 -2.12 -4.75 62.03
N ILE A 794 -0.93 -5.06 62.58
CA ILE A 794 -0.40 -6.44 62.63
C ILE A 794 0.23 -6.70 64.02
N GLU A 795 -0.63 -7.04 64.98
CA GLU A 795 -0.27 -7.91 66.10
C GLU A 795 -1.29 -9.06 66.14
N GLU A 796 -0.94 -10.16 66.81
CA GLU A 796 -1.76 -11.37 67.00
C GLU A 796 -2.21 -12.14 65.73
N ALA A 797 -1.46 -13.18 65.33
CA ALA A 797 -2.01 -14.54 65.08
C ALA A 797 -0.98 -15.60 64.59
N VAL A 798 0.14 -15.84 65.29
CA VAL A 798 0.85 -17.14 65.20
C VAL A 798 1.41 -17.56 66.57
N GLN A 799 0.84 -18.61 67.16
CA GLN A 799 1.45 -19.39 68.25
C GLN A 799 1.30 -20.89 67.95
N GLY A 800 2.38 -21.66 68.14
CA GLY A 800 2.50 -23.10 67.81
C GLY A 800 3.19 -23.32 66.45
N SER A 801 4.49 -23.69 66.32
CA SER A 801 5.27 -24.80 66.93
C SER A 801 4.76 -26.19 66.46
N VAL A 802 5.55 -27.18 65.99
CA VAL A 802 7.00 -27.58 65.99
C VAL A 802 7.23 -28.44 64.71
N GLU A 803 8.33 -28.52 63.94
CA GLU A 803 9.70 -27.92 63.80
C GLU A 803 10.13 -28.04 62.30
N GLY A 804 11.36 -27.83 61.79
CA GLY A 804 12.69 -27.52 62.36
C GLY A 804 13.76 -27.19 61.28
N SER A 805 15.01 -26.97 61.70
CA SER A 805 16.17 -26.43 60.94
C SER A 805 16.53 -27.14 59.60
N VAL A 806 17.19 -26.52 58.60
CA VAL A 806 18.47 -25.76 58.65
C VAL A 806 18.49 -24.50 57.75
N GLU A 807 19.34 -23.54 58.11
CA GLU A 807 19.44 -22.17 57.62
C GLU A 807 20.16 -21.99 56.27
N GLY A 808 19.90 -20.86 55.61
CA GLY A 808 20.62 -20.36 54.44
C GLY A 808 20.21 -18.93 54.13
N SER A 809 20.92 -17.95 54.69
CA SER A 809 20.47 -16.56 54.76
C SER A 809 20.55 -15.79 53.44
N VAL A 810 19.45 -15.11 53.10
CA VAL A 810 19.43 -13.96 52.19
C VAL A 810 18.60 -12.87 52.86
N GLU A 811 19.25 -11.89 53.47
CA GLU A 811 18.58 -10.70 53.99
C GLU A 811 18.05 -9.86 52.82
N GLY A 812 16.83 -9.37 52.95
CA GLY A 812 16.17 -8.61 51.89
C GLY A 812 16.47 -7.12 51.96
N LEU A 813 16.60 -6.48 50.79
CA LEU A 813 16.38 -5.04 50.64
C LEU A 813 15.04 -4.83 49.95
N VAL A 814 14.07 -4.32 50.72
CA VAL A 814 12.82 -3.77 50.18
C VAL A 814 13.09 -2.31 49.85
N GLU A 815 13.34 -2.02 48.57
CA GLU A 815 13.49 -0.63 48.10
C GLU A 815 12.16 -0.11 47.56
N SER A 816 11.83 1.12 47.94
CA SER A 816 10.56 1.79 47.65
C SER A 816 10.52 2.40 46.24
N GLU A 817 9.32 2.71 45.77
CA GLU A 817 9.07 3.34 44.45
C GLU A 817 9.56 4.81 44.42
N ASN A 818 10.88 5.00 44.33
CA ASN A 818 11.51 6.29 44.03
C ASN A 818 11.57 6.55 42.51
N GLU A 819 11.54 7.82 42.11
CA GLU A 819 11.88 8.22 40.75
C GLU A 819 13.33 7.83 40.42
N PHE A 820 13.54 6.93 39.45
CA PHE A 820 14.87 6.53 38.99
C PHE A 820 15.59 7.69 38.27
N LYS A 821 16.24 8.55 39.05
CA LYS A 821 17.18 9.57 38.56
C LYS A 821 18.51 8.91 38.20
N PHE A 822 18.77 8.77 36.91
CA PHE A 822 20.07 8.34 36.40
C PHE A 822 21.14 9.39 36.71
N GLU A 823 21.99 9.14 37.70
CA GLU A 823 23.19 9.94 37.95
C GLU A 823 24.28 9.58 36.93
N LEU A 824 24.34 10.35 35.84
CA LEU A 824 25.46 10.32 34.90
C LEU A 824 26.74 10.83 35.59
N THR A 825 27.60 9.93 36.04
CA THR A 825 28.93 10.29 36.53
C THR A 825 29.79 10.82 35.37
N VAL A 826 29.88 12.15 35.26
CA VAL A 826 30.79 12.85 34.33
C VAL A 826 32.28 12.54 34.65
N ALA A 827 32.54 11.93 35.80
CA ALA A 827 33.84 11.48 36.29
C ALA A 827 34.39 10.26 35.53
N THR A 828 34.81 10.43 34.28
CA THR A 828 35.76 9.49 33.67
C THR A 828 37.12 9.60 34.37
N PRO A 829 37.74 8.48 34.80
CA PRO A 829 39.19 8.42 34.99
C PRO A 829 39.85 8.87 33.68
N HIS A 830 40.64 9.94 33.74
CA HIS A 830 41.01 10.71 32.55
C HIS A 830 41.82 9.90 31.51
N GLU A 831 42.41 8.79 31.94
CA GLU A 831 43.30 7.90 31.20
C GLU A 831 42.59 6.97 30.19
N GLN A 832 41.30 6.62 30.40
CA GLN A 832 40.61 5.67 29.50
C GLN A 832 40.10 6.31 28.19
N LYS A 833 39.79 7.62 28.20
CA LYS A 833 39.32 8.34 27.00
C LYS A 833 40.32 8.36 25.85
N ALA A 834 41.61 8.11 26.11
CA ALA A 834 42.69 8.20 25.13
C ALA A 834 42.93 6.91 24.30
N LYS A 835 42.10 5.85 24.46
CA LYS A 835 42.32 4.53 23.83
C LYS A 835 41.08 3.90 23.17
N ILE A 836 40.00 4.65 23.01
CA ILE A 836 38.73 4.12 22.48
C ILE A 836 38.53 4.64 21.06
N ASP A 837 38.36 3.73 20.10
CA ASP A 837 37.95 4.06 18.73
C ASP A 837 36.45 4.38 18.69
N TRP A 838 36.05 5.40 17.94
CA TRP A 838 34.65 5.85 17.82
C TRP A 838 34.14 5.70 16.39
N ILE A 839 32.85 5.43 16.25
CA ILE A 839 32.08 5.65 15.01
C ILE A 839 31.40 7.02 15.17
N GLU A 840 31.75 7.98 14.33
CA GLU A 840 31.18 9.34 14.34
C GLU A 840 30.25 9.53 13.15
N MET A 841 29.01 9.99 13.36
CA MET A 841 28.12 10.44 12.28
C MET A 841 27.69 11.88 12.53
N ASN A 842 27.91 12.74 11.53
CA ASN A 842 27.71 14.18 11.65
C ASN A 842 26.55 14.66 10.76
N GLY A 843 25.72 15.55 11.28
CA GLY A 843 24.69 16.31 10.57
C GLY A 843 23.49 15.49 10.09
N ALA A 844 23.05 14.47 10.84
CA ALA A 844 21.93 13.61 10.46
C ALA A 844 20.59 14.38 10.43
N LYS A 845 19.90 14.34 9.28
CA LYS A 845 18.70 15.14 8.93
C LYS A 845 17.50 14.27 8.50
N THR A 846 17.59 12.95 8.62
CA THR A 846 16.54 12.03 8.15
C THR A 846 15.22 12.22 8.92
N TYR A 847 14.14 12.46 8.17
CA TYR A 847 12.79 12.73 8.68
C TYR A 847 12.70 13.95 9.61
N ASN A 848 12.70 13.74 10.93
CA ASN A 848 12.55 14.81 11.94
C ASN A 848 13.85 15.20 12.64
N LEU A 849 14.96 14.50 12.35
CA LEU A 849 16.28 14.78 12.96
C LEU A 849 16.78 16.18 12.60
N LYS A 850 17.28 16.91 13.60
CA LYS A 850 17.58 18.35 13.52
C LYS A 850 19.07 18.62 13.24
N SER A 851 19.63 17.91 12.26
CA SER A 851 21.07 17.96 11.91
C SER A 851 22.00 17.49 13.05
N VAL A 852 21.64 16.40 13.73
CA VAL A 852 22.38 15.91 14.91
C VAL A 852 23.71 15.27 14.55
N ASP A 853 24.73 15.54 15.36
CA ASP A 853 26.01 14.84 15.40
C ASP A 853 25.97 13.82 16.56
N PHE A 854 26.45 12.60 16.37
CA PHE A 854 26.54 11.60 17.46
C PHE A 854 27.75 10.68 17.32
N GLN A 855 28.16 10.07 18.44
CA GLN A 855 29.29 9.14 18.51
C GLN A 855 28.90 7.81 19.18
N ILE A 856 29.53 6.72 18.76
CA ILE A 856 29.37 5.38 19.35
C ILE A 856 30.76 4.76 19.60
N PRO A 857 31.08 4.31 20.83
CA PRO A 857 32.34 3.63 21.12
C PRO A 857 32.36 2.22 20.51
N ARG A 858 33.48 1.83 19.88
CA ARG A 858 33.64 0.51 19.26
C ARG A 858 33.95 -0.58 20.31
N SER A 859 33.54 -1.81 20.00
CA SER A 859 33.66 -2.99 20.90
C SER A 859 32.91 -2.83 22.23
N LYS A 860 31.79 -2.10 22.22
CA LYS A 860 31.00 -1.68 23.38
C LYS A 860 29.50 -1.75 23.10
N MET A 861 28.67 -1.78 24.15
CA MET A 861 27.21 -1.73 24.05
C MET A 861 26.69 -0.32 24.30
N THR A 862 25.99 0.23 23.31
CA THR A 862 25.35 1.55 23.37
C THR A 862 23.84 1.43 23.36
N ALA A 863 23.15 2.00 24.35
CA ALA A 863 21.70 2.14 24.36
C ALA A 863 21.26 3.48 23.75
N VAL A 864 20.40 3.42 22.75
CA VAL A 864 19.77 4.59 22.14
C VAL A 864 18.34 4.71 22.67
N ILE A 865 18.12 5.70 23.53
CA ILE A 865 16.93 5.87 24.36
C ILE A 865 16.18 7.18 24.02
N GLY A 866 15.09 7.46 24.74
CA GLY A 866 14.26 8.66 24.54
C GLY A 866 12.87 8.34 23.96
N VAL A 867 11.95 9.30 24.02
CA VAL A 867 10.50 9.05 23.85
C VAL A 867 10.10 8.47 22.47
N SER A 868 8.87 7.97 22.35
CA SER A 868 8.37 7.44 21.07
C SER A 868 8.18 8.57 20.06
N GLY A 869 8.63 8.37 18.81
CA GLY A 869 8.65 9.42 17.77
C GLY A 869 9.78 10.46 17.88
N SER A 870 10.66 10.38 18.88
CA SER A 870 11.80 11.32 19.07
C SER A 870 12.85 11.29 17.95
N GLY A 871 12.92 10.20 17.18
CA GLY A 871 13.87 10.01 16.08
C GLY A 871 14.78 8.78 16.18
N LYS A 872 14.69 7.96 17.24
CA LYS A 872 15.62 6.81 17.47
C LYS A 872 15.85 5.93 16.24
N SER A 873 14.77 5.39 15.66
CA SER A 873 14.84 4.55 14.45
C SER A 873 15.18 5.35 13.18
N SER A 874 14.92 6.66 13.15
CA SER A 874 15.38 7.57 12.09
C SER A 874 16.91 7.69 12.11
N LEU A 875 17.51 7.79 13.30
CA LEU A 875 18.95 7.91 13.48
C LEU A 875 19.64 6.57 13.17
N VAL A 876 19.29 5.53 13.91
CA VAL A 876 19.98 4.23 13.85
C VAL A 876 19.55 3.42 12.62
N SER A 877 18.29 2.96 12.58
CA SER A 877 17.80 2.01 11.56
C SER A 877 17.62 2.63 10.16
N LYS A 878 17.63 3.96 10.01
CA LYS A 878 17.38 4.68 8.75
C LYS A 878 18.50 5.62 8.30
N THR A 879 19.47 5.95 9.15
CA THR A 879 20.63 6.78 8.75
C THR A 879 21.94 6.02 8.95
N LEU A 880 22.21 5.55 10.17
CA LEU A 880 23.44 4.80 10.48
C LEU A 880 23.51 3.47 9.74
N TYR A 881 22.50 2.60 9.88
CA TYR A 881 22.53 1.26 9.27
C TYR A 881 22.75 1.31 7.74
N PRO A 882 21.98 2.10 6.95
CA PRO A 882 22.24 2.22 5.51
C PRO A 882 23.63 2.79 5.17
N ALA A 883 24.13 3.75 5.97
CA ALA A 883 25.45 4.35 5.75
C ALA A 883 26.60 3.36 6.02
N LEU A 884 26.47 2.56 7.08
CA LEU A 884 27.41 1.47 7.39
C LEU A 884 27.35 0.38 6.32
N CYS A 885 26.16 -0.08 5.92
CA CYS A 885 25.97 -1.02 4.81
C CYS A 885 26.66 -0.54 3.53
N LYS A 886 26.45 0.72 3.13
CA LYS A 886 27.08 1.29 1.93
C LYS A 886 28.61 1.32 2.02
N LYS A 887 29.19 1.48 3.22
CA LYS A 887 30.63 1.45 3.44
C LYS A 887 31.24 0.04 3.35
N ILE A 888 30.52 -1.00 3.77
CA ILE A 888 30.93 -2.41 3.56
C ILE A 888 30.50 -2.97 2.18
N GLY A 889 29.92 -2.14 1.30
CA GLY A 889 29.56 -2.51 -0.07
C GLY A 889 28.17 -3.14 -0.25
N ILE A 890 27.26 -3.01 0.73
CA ILE A 890 25.86 -3.45 0.62
C ILE A 890 25.00 -2.26 0.18
N MET A 891 24.51 -2.32 -1.07
CA MET A 891 23.83 -1.19 -1.75
C MET A 891 22.29 -1.28 -1.79
N ASP A 892 21.68 -2.41 -1.41
CA ASP A 892 20.21 -2.65 -1.41
C ASP A 892 19.50 -1.98 -0.19
N VAL A 893 19.96 -0.79 0.21
CA VAL A 893 19.47 -0.06 1.40
C VAL A 893 19.33 1.44 1.11
N GLU A 894 18.12 1.98 1.32
CA GLU A 894 17.81 3.40 1.11
C GLU A 894 18.51 4.28 2.17
N GLN A 895 19.37 5.20 1.72
CA GLN A 895 20.28 5.97 2.56
C GLN A 895 19.63 7.24 3.12
N GLY A 896 19.65 7.42 4.45
CA GLY A 896 19.25 8.65 5.12
C GLY A 896 20.19 9.84 4.85
N GLN A 897 19.76 11.05 5.22
CA GLN A 897 20.51 12.28 5.03
C GLN A 897 21.46 12.54 6.20
N PHE A 898 22.76 12.73 5.93
CA PHE A 898 23.79 13.16 6.88
C PHE A 898 24.95 13.83 6.15
N ASN A 899 25.81 14.55 6.87
CA ASN A 899 26.95 15.29 6.28
C ASN A 899 28.21 14.40 6.15
N ALA A 900 28.56 13.63 7.18
CA ALA A 900 29.77 12.79 7.21
C ALA A 900 29.64 11.56 8.13
N LEU A 901 30.48 10.55 7.90
CA LEU A 901 30.62 9.34 8.72
C LEU A 901 32.11 8.95 8.80
N LYS A 902 32.66 8.76 10.01
CA LYS A 902 34.08 8.42 10.27
C LYS A 902 34.23 7.21 11.18
N GLY A 903 35.44 6.64 11.22
CA GLY A 903 35.81 5.55 12.15
C GLY A 903 35.28 4.17 11.76
N VAL A 904 34.93 4.01 10.48
CA VAL A 904 34.20 2.85 9.94
C VAL A 904 35.08 1.92 9.11
N ASP A 905 36.34 2.27 8.89
CA ASP A 905 37.29 1.58 8.00
C ASP A 905 37.76 0.22 8.53
N HIS A 906 37.37 -0.13 9.76
CA HIS A 906 37.66 -1.39 10.45
C HIS A 906 36.39 -2.24 10.71
N ILE A 907 35.30 -1.98 9.99
CA ILE A 907 34.03 -2.73 10.12
C ILE A 907 33.97 -3.82 9.05
N GLU A 908 33.90 -5.08 9.48
CA GLU A 908 33.86 -6.25 8.59
C GLU A 908 32.43 -6.67 8.23
N SER A 909 31.46 -6.43 9.12
CA SER A 909 30.05 -6.78 8.93
C SER A 909 29.10 -5.86 9.72
N VAL A 910 27.85 -5.76 9.25
CA VAL A 910 26.80 -4.93 9.86
C VAL A 910 25.47 -5.69 9.76
N ASP A 911 24.85 -6.00 10.90
CA ASP A 911 23.65 -6.84 10.98
C ASP A 911 22.51 -6.13 11.74
N LEU A 912 21.38 -5.90 11.07
CA LEU A 912 20.16 -5.33 11.66
C LEU A 912 19.21 -6.44 12.14
N MET A 913 19.26 -6.73 13.44
CA MET A 913 18.38 -7.69 14.10
C MET A 913 17.03 -7.03 14.45
N ASN A 914 16.21 -6.80 13.41
CA ASN A 914 14.82 -6.35 13.57
C ASN A 914 13.84 -7.51 13.84
N GLN A 915 12.71 -7.19 14.46
CA GLN A 915 11.62 -8.12 14.81
C GLN A 915 10.79 -8.64 13.61
N GLN A 916 11.31 -8.58 12.36
CA GLN A 916 10.56 -9.10 11.20
C GLN A 916 10.53 -10.63 11.20
N ALA A 917 9.38 -11.22 10.83
CA ALA A 917 9.21 -12.66 10.73
C ALA A 917 10.28 -13.31 9.83
N ILE A 918 10.85 -14.43 10.29
CA ILE A 918 11.94 -15.16 9.62
C ILE A 918 11.57 -15.64 8.20
N GLY A 919 10.31 -16.00 8.00
CA GLY A 919 9.77 -16.37 6.71
C GLY A 919 8.28 -16.18 6.66
N ARG A 920 7.74 -15.90 5.47
CA ARG A 920 6.30 -15.66 5.25
C ARG A 920 5.51 -16.93 4.91
N ASN A 921 6.12 -18.11 5.07
CA ASN A 921 5.56 -19.39 4.66
C ASN A 921 5.93 -20.50 5.67
N SER A 922 5.04 -21.48 5.79
CA SER A 922 5.12 -22.62 6.73
C SER A 922 6.25 -23.62 6.46
N ARG A 923 7.07 -23.37 5.43
CA ARG A 923 8.32 -24.10 5.13
C ARG A 923 9.55 -23.52 5.83
N SER A 924 9.46 -22.28 6.30
CA SER A 924 10.46 -21.64 7.16
C SER A 924 10.18 -22.06 8.61
N THR A 925 11.21 -22.53 9.32
CA THR A 925 11.13 -23.02 10.71
C THR A 925 12.44 -22.69 11.45
N PRO A 926 12.51 -22.81 12.79
CA PRO A 926 13.78 -22.74 13.52
C PRO A 926 14.83 -23.70 12.94
N ALA A 927 14.44 -24.93 12.58
CA ALA A 927 15.31 -25.94 11.97
C ALA A 927 15.93 -25.50 10.62
N THR A 928 15.13 -24.89 9.73
CA THR A 928 15.59 -24.51 8.39
C THR A 928 16.38 -23.22 8.38
N TYR A 929 16.03 -22.24 9.22
CA TYR A 929 16.72 -20.94 9.24
C TYR A 929 18.13 -21.00 9.84
N THR A 930 18.29 -21.77 10.91
CA THR A 930 19.60 -22.01 11.57
C THR A 930 20.48 -23.00 10.82
N GLY A 931 19.93 -23.73 9.84
CA GLY A 931 20.64 -24.77 9.09
C GLY A 931 20.81 -26.10 9.84
N VAL A 932 20.35 -26.23 11.08
CA VAL A 932 20.47 -27.49 11.84
C VAL A 932 19.72 -28.64 11.16
N LEU A 933 18.62 -28.37 10.45
CA LEU A 933 17.96 -29.39 9.63
C LEU A 933 18.91 -29.97 8.58
N ASP A 934 19.80 -29.19 7.98
CA ASP A 934 20.68 -29.68 6.91
C ASP A 934 21.78 -30.60 7.45
N LEU A 935 22.24 -30.35 8.68
CA LEU A 935 23.07 -31.28 9.44
C LEU A 935 22.30 -32.57 9.77
N MET A 936 21.06 -32.47 10.27
CA MET A 936 20.18 -33.61 10.53
C MET A 936 19.91 -34.44 9.26
N ARG A 937 19.68 -33.80 8.10
CA ARG A 937 19.46 -34.49 6.81
C ARG A 937 20.69 -35.26 6.33
N VAL A 938 21.89 -34.76 6.60
CA VAL A 938 23.15 -35.45 6.31
C VAL A 938 23.44 -36.55 7.35
N PHE A 939 22.98 -36.39 8.59
CA PHE A 939 23.11 -37.38 9.65
C PHE A 939 22.17 -38.58 9.45
N TYR A 940 20.86 -38.35 9.28
CA TYR A 940 19.88 -39.43 9.06
C TYR A 940 20.22 -40.27 7.81
N ALA A 941 20.70 -39.64 6.74
CA ALA A 941 21.16 -40.34 5.52
C ALA A 941 22.46 -41.17 5.71
N LYS A 942 23.10 -41.11 6.88
CA LYS A 942 24.26 -41.96 7.25
C LYS A 942 23.89 -43.09 8.21
N LEU A 943 22.66 -43.17 8.69
CA LEU A 943 22.17 -44.28 9.52
C LEU A 943 22.05 -45.56 8.66
N ASP A 944 22.33 -46.72 9.25
CA ASP A 944 22.40 -47.97 8.47
C ASP A 944 21.05 -48.41 7.91
N HIS A 945 19.95 -48.09 8.61
CA HIS A 945 18.60 -48.31 8.07
C HIS A 945 18.35 -47.45 6.81
N ALA A 946 18.75 -46.17 6.83
CA ALA A 946 18.65 -45.29 5.66
C ALA A 946 19.51 -45.77 4.49
N LYS A 947 20.73 -46.29 4.75
CA LYS A 947 21.59 -46.90 3.73
C LYS A 947 20.94 -48.12 3.08
N ALA A 948 20.35 -49.01 3.88
CA ALA A 948 19.66 -50.20 3.39
C ALA A 948 18.48 -49.84 2.48
N MET A 949 17.73 -48.79 2.83
CA MET A 949 16.63 -48.24 2.04
C MET A 949 17.09 -47.30 0.90
N GLN A 950 18.41 -47.12 0.69
CA GLN A 950 19.01 -46.22 -0.30
C GLN A 950 18.60 -44.73 -0.16
N LEU A 951 18.17 -44.30 1.03
CA LEU A 951 17.65 -42.97 1.31
C LEU A 951 18.76 -41.91 1.44
N THR A 952 18.77 -40.95 0.51
CA THR A 952 19.71 -39.82 0.50
C THR A 952 19.20 -38.60 1.31
N LYS A 953 20.07 -37.62 1.58
CA LYS A 953 19.75 -36.32 2.23
C LYS A 953 18.61 -35.50 1.59
N GLU A 954 18.16 -35.89 0.40
CA GLU A 954 17.02 -35.28 -0.31
C GLU A 954 15.68 -35.88 0.10
N HIS A 955 15.65 -37.11 0.62
CA HIS A 955 14.46 -37.76 1.16
C HIS A 955 14.13 -37.21 2.55
N PHE A 956 15.16 -36.94 3.36
CA PHE A 956 15.03 -36.28 4.66
C PHE A 956 14.65 -34.78 4.59
N SER A 957 14.31 -34.23 3.42
CA SER A 957 13.83 -32.84 3.27
C SER A 957 12.33 -32.76 2.93
N PHE A 958 11.53 -32.12 3.80
CA PHE A 958 10.13 -31.80 3.50
C PHE A 958 9.96 -30.73 2.41
N ASN A 959 11.05 -30.09 1.94
CA ASN A 959 11.03 -29.18 0.80
C ASN A 959 11.37 -29.87 -0.55
N SER A 960 11.65 -31.17 -0.54
CA SER A 960 12.04 -31.98 -1.70
C SER A 960 10.87 -32.84 -2.17
N SER A 961 10.69 -32.99 -3.49
CA SER A 961 9.69 -33.89 -4.07
C SER A 961 9.93 -35.37 -3.74
N LYS A 962 11.15 -35.75 -3.38
CA LYS A 962 11.47 -37.09 -2.88
C LYS A 962 10.93 -37.30 -1.46
N GLY A 963 11.11 -36.30 -0.59
CA GLY A 963 10.83 -36.40 0.85
C GLY A 963 9.43 -36.00 1.31
N GLN A 964 8.85 -34.98 0.68
CA GLN A 964 7.62 -34.35 1.14
C GLN A 964 6.39 -35.26 0.99
N CYS A 965 5.45 -35.18 1.94
CA CYS A 965 4.11 -35.77 1.81
C CYS A 965 3.39 -35.19 0.58
N ASP A 966 2.79 -36.07 -0.22
CA ASP A 966 2.19 -35.69 -1.50
C ASP A 966 0.90 -34.89 -1.41
N LYS A 967 0.18 -34.92 -0.28
CA LYS A 967 -1.06 -34.15 -0.10
C LYS A 967 -0.80 -32.70 0.33
N CYS A 968 0.02 -32.48 1.35
CA CYS A 968 0.35 -31.15 1.87
C CYS A 968 1.64 -30.52 1.29
N LYS A 969 2.32 -31.22 0.37
CA LYS A 969 3.63 -30.82 -0.21
C LYS A 969 4.62 -30.32 0.85
N GLY A 970 4.72 -31.08 1.94
CA GLY A 970 5.67 -30.85 3.02
C GLY A 970 5.29 -29.78 4.05
N ILE A 971 4.11 -29.15 3.95
CA ILE A 971 3.64 -28.17 4.93
C ILE A 971 3.24 -28.86 6.26
N GLY A 972 2.64 -30.05 6.17
CA GLY A 972 2.06 -30.78 7.32
C GLY A 972 0.58 -30.46 7.55
N GLU A 973 0.11 -29.34 6.99
CA GLU A 973 -1.25 -28.82 7.10
C GLU A 973 -1.85 -28.62 5.70
N ILE A 974 -3.17 -28.49 5.64
CA ILE A 974 -3.95 -28.04 4.49
C ILE A 974 -4.56 -26.68 4.86
N ILE A 975 -4.27 -25.67 4.04
CA ILE A 975 -4.74 -24.30 4.19
C ILE A 975 -6.00 -24.15 3.33
N THR A 976 -7.13 -23.82 3.96
CA THR A 976 -8.38 -23.48 3.29
C THR A 976 -8.52 -21.96 3.28
N PRO A 977 -8.44 -21.28 2.12
CA PRO A 977 -8.52 -19.83 2.07
C PRO A 977 -9.94 -19.34 2.37
N MET A 978 -10.06 -18.30 3.20
CA MET A 978 -11.35 -17.80 3.69
C MET A 978 -11.62 -16.37 3.19
N HIS A 979 -12.86 -16.10 2.76
CA HIS A 979 -13.20 -14.79 2.15
C HIS A 979 -13.45 -13.66 3.17
N PHE A 980 -13.83 -13.99 4.41
CA PHE A 980 -14.25 -13.02 5.44
C PHE A 980 -13.53 -13.20 6.79
N MET A 981 -12.60 -14.15 6.87
CA MET A 981 -11.82 -14.50 8.05
C MET A 981 -10.37 -14.79 7.63
N PRO A 982 -9.41 -14.90 8.58
CA PRO A 982 -8.11 -15.51 8.29
C PRO A 982 -8.25 -16.92 7.70
N ASP A 983 -7.29 -17.32 6.86
CA ASP A 983 -7.26 -18.67 6.28
C ASP A 983 -7.27 -19.76 7.38
N LEU A 984 -8.02 -20.84 7.14
CA LEU A 984 -8.16 -21.94 8.09
C LEU A 984 -7.04 -22.97 7.88
N TYR A 985 -6.30 -23.29 8.95
CA TYR A 985 -5.23 -24.29 8.96
C TYR A 985 -5.78 -25.59 9.54
N SER A 986 -5.56 -26.71 8.84
CA SER A 986 -6.03 -28.04 9.27
C SER A 986 -4.92 -29.08 9.13
N VAL A 987 -4.78 -29.99 10.11
CA VAL A 987 -3.74 -31.02 10.09
C VAL A 987 -3.94 -31.95 8.88
N CYS A 988 -2.88 -32.20 8.10
CA CYS A 988 -3.00 -33.00 6.89
C CYS A 988 -3.30 -34.48 7.19
N GLU A 989 -4.53 -34.89 6.87
CA GLU A 989 -5.09 -36.25 7.05
C GLU A 989 -4.18 -37.39 6.54
N SER A 990 -3.28 -37.15 5.58
CA SER A 990 -2.42 -38.19 4.97
C SER A 990 -1.01 -38.30 5.55
N CYS A 991 -0.59 -37.40 6.45
CA CYS A 991 0.67 -37.53 7.19
C CYS A 991 0.55 -37.16 8.66
N HIS A 992 -0.66 -36.88 9.16
CA HIS A 992 -0.95 -36.49 10.54
C HIS A 992 0.03 -35.42 11.08
N GLY A 993 0.25 -34.36 10.30
CA GLY A 993 1.19 -33.28 10.63
C GLY A 993 2.67 -33.57 10.32
N LYS A 994 3.12 -34.83 10.25
CA LYS A 994 4.53 -35.25 10.17
C LYS A 994 5.30 -34.86 8.89
N ARG A 995 4.71 -34.12 7.94
CA ARG A 995 5.30 -33.54 6.70
C ARG A 995 5.93 -34.48 5.67
N TYR A 996 6.41 -35.66 6.04
CA TYR A 996 7.12 -36.62 5.17
C TYR A 996 6.22 -37.74 4.63
N LYS A 997 6.76 -38.56 3.73
CA LYS A 997 6.17 -39.86 3.33
C LYS A 997 6.45 -40.94 4.39
N PRO A 998 5.63 -42.01 4.47
CA PRO A 998 5.80 -43.08 5.47
C PRO A 998 7.20 -43.72 5.48
N GLU A 999 7.76 -44.02 4.31
CA GLU A 999 9.08 -44.61 4.10
C GLU A 999 10.27 -43.86 4.74
N ILE A 1000 10.07 -42.59 5.13
CA ILE A 1000 11.09 -41.75 5.80
C ILE A 1000 10.90 -41.74 7.32
N LEU A 1001 9.67 -42.01 7.78
CA LEU A 1001 9.33 -42.08 9.21
C LEU A 1001 9.82 -43.40 9.84
N GLU A 1002 10.09 -44.41 9.02
CA GLU A 1002 10.68 -45.70 9.42
C GLU A 1002 12.18 -45.62 9.79
N VAL A 1003 12.84 -44.48 9.55
CA VAL A 1003 14.25 -44.26 9.91
C VAL A 1003 14.35 -43.54 11.25
N PHE A 1004 14.70 -44.29 12.29
CA PHE A 1004 14.80 -43.80 13.67
C PHE A 1004 16.25 -43.53 14.10
N TYR A 1005 16.43 -42.51 14.95
CA TYR A 1005 17.63 -42.28 15.77
C TYR A 1005 17.20 -42.18 17.23
N LYS A 1006 17.78 -42.99 18.12
CA LYS A 1006 17.38 -43.11 19.55
C LYS A 1006 15.86 -43.28 19.76
N GLY A 1007 15.17 -43.94 18.82
CA GLY A 1007 13.71 -44.14 18.85
C GLY A 1007 12.88 -43.03 18.17
N HIS A 1008 13.49 -41.99 17.60
CA HIS A 1008 12.80 -40.85 17.00
C HIS A 1008 13.08 -40.70 15.50
N SER A 1009 12.03 -40.57 14.70
CA SER A 1009 12.17 -40.23 13.27
C SER A 1009 12.53 -38.74 13.11
N ILE A 1010 12.98 -38.34 11.92
CA ILE A 1010 13.27 -36.92 11.65
C ILE A 1010 12.03 -36.02 11.84
N ALA A 1011 10.81 -36.57 11.68
CA ALA A 1011 9.57 -35.84 11.90
C ALA A 1011 9.27 -35.66 13.40
N ASP A 1012 9.69 -36.60 14.25
CA ASP A 1012 9.54 -36.50 15.70
C ASP A 1012 10.54 -35.50 16.27
N VAL A 1013 11.78 -35.50 15.79
CA VAL A 1013 12.79 -34.48 16.13
C VAL A 1013 12.37 -33.06 15.71
N LEU A 1014 11.58 -32.93 14.64
CA LEU A 1014 10.97 -31.65 14.25
C LEU A 1014 9.74 -31.27 15.08
N ASP A 1015 9.17 -32.19 15.85
CA ASP A 1015 8.01 -31.99 16.72
C ASP A 1015 8.41 -31.91 18.21
N MET A 1016 9.68 -32.15 18.54
CA MET A 1016 10.30 -31.90 19.85
C MET A 1016 10.50 -30.40 20.11
N GLU A 1017 10.44 -30.03 21.40
CA GLU A 1017 10.97 -28.75 21.89
C GLU A 1017 12.51 -28.74 21.77
N ILE A 1018 13.11 -27.57 21.56
CA ILE A 1018 14.56 -27.39 21.39
C ILE A 1018 15.36 -27.92 22.59
N GLY A 1019 14.81 -27.79 23.81
CA GLY A 1019 15.41 -28.31 25.04
C GLY A 1019 15.58 -29.83 25.03
N ASP A 1020 14.59 -30.57 24.52
CA ASP A 1020 14.62 -32.03 24.39
C ASP A 1020 15.52 -32.47 23.23
N ALA A 1021 15.40 -31.80 22.08
CA ALA A 1021 16.23 -32.08 20.90
C ALA A 1021 17.72 -31.88 21.21
N LYS A 1022 18.07 -30.89 22.03
CA LYS A 1022 19.43 -30.67 22.54
C LYS A 1022 19.96 -31.90 23.30
N ILE A 1023 19.14 -32.51 24.16
CA ILE A 1023 19.52 -33.73 24.92
C ILE A 1023 19.64 -34.93 23.96
N ALA A 1024 18.69 -35.09 23.04
CA ALA A 1024 18.69 -36.20 22.07
C ALA A 1024 19.96 -36.24 21.19
N PHE A 1025 20.57 -35.09 20.89
CA PHE A 1025 21.74 -34.96 20.00
C PHE A 1025 23.05 -34.57 20.72
N GLU A 1026 23.17 -34.73 22.03
CA GLU A 1026 24.38 -34.39 22.81
C GLU A 1026 25.67 -35.07 22.28
N ASP A 1027 25.55 -36.27 21.74
CA ASP A 1027 26.60 -37.07 21.10
C ASP A 1027 26.91 -36.66 19.64
N VAL A 1028 26.25 -35.63 19.09
CA VAL A 1028 26.48 -35.11 17.74
C VAL A 1028 26.89 -33.63 17.81
N PRO A 1029 28.17 -33.30 18.05
CA PRO A 1029 28.61 -31.95 18.46
C PRO A 1029 28.17 -30.80 17.54
N GLN A 1030 28.13 -31.01 16.23
CA GLN A 1030 27.69 -30.00 15.25
C GLN A 1030 26.20 -29.66 15.37
N ILE A 1031 25.36 -30.62 15.76
CA ILE A 1031 23.92 -30.41 15.98
C ILE A 1031 23.71 -29.85 17.39
N PHE A 1032 24.35 -30.45 18.40
CA PHE A 1032 24.30 -30.01 19.79
C PHE A 1032 24.66 -28.53 19.97
N SER A 1033 25.72 -28.05 19.31
CA SER A 1033 26.16 -26.66 19.39
C SER A 1033 25.04 -25.66 19.02
N ILE A 1034 24.30 -25.93 17.94
CA ILE A 1034 23.22 -25.03 17.48
C ILE A 1034 22.03 -25.10 18.44
N LEU A 1035 21.63 -26.30 18.86
CA LEU A 1035 20.49 -26.49 19.77
C LEU A 1035 20.78 -25.90 21.16
N LYS A 1036 22.00 -26.05 21.67
CA LYS A 1036 22.49 -25.41 22.90
C LYS A 1036 22.44 -23.89 22.81
N MET A 1037 22.78 -23.29 21.66
CA MET A 1037 22.73 -21.83 21.50
C MET A 1037 21.30 -21.29 21.37
N LEU A 1038 20.39 -22.02 20.72
CA LEU A 1038 18.96 -21.70 20.70
C LEU A 1038 18.34 -21.76 22.10
N ASP A 1039 18.64 -22.82 22.86
CA ASP A 1039 18.23 -22.98 24.25
C ASP A 1039 18.79 -21.85 25.15
N ARG A 1040 20.07 -21.51 24.99
CA ARG A 1040 20.77 -20.45 25.74
C ARG A 1040 20.15 -19.06 25.55
N VAL A 1041 19.64 -18.72 24.35
CA VAL A 1041 18.90 -17.46 24.13
C VAL A 1041 17.44 -17.51 24.60
N GLY A 1042 17.05 -18.53 25.37
CA GLY A 1042 15.71 -18.64 25.97
C GLY A 1042 14.64 -19.18 25.01
N LEU A 1043 15.00 -19.99 24.01
CA LEU A 1043 14.05 -20.57 23.06
C LEU A 1043 13.85 -22.08 23.21
N GLY A 1044 14.28 -22.66 24.35
CA GLY A 1044 14.18 -24.10 24.62
C GLY A 1044 12.78 -24.70 24.43
N TYR A 1045 11.73 -23.92 24.70
CA TYR A 1045 10.32 -24.32 24.59
C TYR A 1045 9.76 -24.36 23.15
N LEU A 1046 10.46 -23.79 22.16
CA LEU A 1046 9.96 -23.77 20.78
C LEU A 1046 10.16 -25.13 20.11
N LYS A 1047 9.16 -25.58 19.36
CA LYS A 1047 9.31 -26.79 18.54
C LYS A 1047 10.23 -26.54 17.35
N LEU A 1048 11.18 -27.44 17.11
CA LEU A 1048 12.23 -27.24 16.09
C LEU A 1048 11.65 -27.03 14.68
N GLY A 1049 10.53 -27.71 14.37
CA GLY A 1049 9.77 -27.61 13.13
C GLY A 1049 8.59 -26.62 13.16
N GLN A 1050 8.43 -25.79 14.20
CA GLN A 1050 7.36 -24.79 14.26
C GLN A 1050 7.40 -23.84 13.06
N SER A 1051 6.23 -23.43 12.56
CA SER A 1051 6.16 -22.47 11.44
C SER A 1051 6.73 -21.12 11.85
N ALA A 1052 7.61 -20.54 11.02
CA ALA A 1052 8.11 -19.18 11.21
C ALA A 1052 7.00 -18.10 11.11
N SER A 1053 5.80 -18.46 10.64
CA SER A 1053 4.62 -17.58 10.65
C SER A 1053 3.87 -17.54 11.99
N THR A 1054 4.14 -18.47 12.91
CA THR A 1054 3.56 -18.50 14.27
C THR A 1054 4.56 -18.11 15.35
N LEU A 1055 5.74 -17.59 14.96
CA LEU A 1055 6.72 -17.02 15.88
C LEU A 1055 6.44 -15.52 16.07
N SER A 1056 6.54 -15.07 17.31
CA SER A 1056 6.56 -13.64 17.65
C SER A 1056 7.81 -12.94 17.10
N GLY A 1057 7.74 -11.61 17.00
CA GLY A 1057 8.87 -10.79 16.53
C GLY A 1057 10.14 -10.96 17.39
N GLY A 1058 9.98 -11.11 18.71
CA GLY A 1058 11.09 -11.36 19.64
C GLY A 1058 11.69 -12.77 19.51
N GLU A 1059 10.88 -13.81 19.31
CA GLU A 1059 11.40 -15.15 19.02
C GLU A 1059 12.16 -15.19 17.70
N ALA A 1060 11.60 -14.55 16.65
CA ALA A 1060 12.25 -14.40 15.37
C ALA A 1060 13.61 -13.66 15.49
N GLN A 1061 13.70 -12.62 16.31
CA GLN A 1061 14.92 -11.88 16.60
C GLN A 1061 15.94 -12.74 17.36
N ARG A 1062 15.53 -13.48 18.40
CA ARG A 1062 16.41 -14.36 19.20
C ARG A 1062 16.96 -15.53 18.39
N ILE A 1063 16.21 -16.08 17.43
CA ILE A 1063 16.74 -17.10 16.50
C ILE A 1063 17.84 -16.52 15.59
N ARG A 1064 17.73 -15.26 15.15
CA ARG A 1064 18.82 -14.58 14.39
C ARG A 1064 20.06 -14.40 15.26
N LEU A 1065 19.89 -13.97 16.51
CA LEU A 1065 20.98 -13.83 17.47
C LEU A 1065 21.71 -15.16 17.70
N ALA A 1066 20.96 -16.25 17.95
CA ALA A 1066 21.53 -17.59 18.11
C ALA A 1066 22.32 -18.06 16.88
N LYS A 1067 21.80 -17.82 15.66
CA LYS A 1067 22.50 -18.13 14.42
C LYS A 1067 23.81 -17.33 14.27
N THR A 1068 23.75 -16.03 14.54
CA THR A 1068 24.90 -15.11 14.44
C THR A 1068 26.04 -15.54 15.38
N LEU A 1069 25.69 -15.91 16.61
CA LEU A 1069 26.64 -16.44 17.60
C LEU A 1069 27.28 -17.78 17.16
N VAL A 1070 26.50 -18.66 16.52
CA VAL A 1070 27.01 -19.93 15.94
C VAL A 1070 27.95 -19.68 14.75
N GLU A 1071 27.75 -18.61 13.98
CA GLU A 1071 28.65 -18.24 12.87
C GLU A 1071 29.97 -17.58 13.34
N GLY A 1072 30.06 -17.12 14.60
CA GLY A 1072 31.31 -16.74 15.27
C GLY A 1072 32.00 -15.44 14.80
N LYS A 1073 31.43 -14.71 13.84
CA LYS A 1073 32.02 -13.50 13.23
C LYS A 1073 31.78 -12.23 14.07
N LEU A 1074 32.27 -12.23 15.31
CA LEU A 1074 32.03 -11.14 16.27
C LEU A 1074 32.99 -9.97 16.12
N LYS A 1075 34.28 -10.24 15.87
CA LYS A 1075 35.32 -9.22 15.76
C LYS A 1075 35.05 -8.29 14.57
N GLY A 1076 35.00 -6.97 14.81
CA GLY A 1076 34.78 -5.99 13.75
C GLY A 1076 33.34 -5.93 13.22
N ALA A 1077 32.41 -6.66 13.84
CA ALA A 1077 30.99 -6.61 13.51
C ALA A 1077 30.27 -5.48 14.25
N VAL A 1078 29.24 -4.90 13.60
CA VAL A 1078 28.29 -3.96 14.23
C VAL A 1078 26.89 -4.59 14.23
N TYR A 1079 26.36 -4.83 15.43
CA TYR A 1079 25.02 -5.39 15.63
C TYR A 1079 24.04 -4.29 16.06
N ILE A 1080 22.97 -4.13 15.29
CA ILE A 1080 21.91 -3.18 15.58
C ILE A 1080 20.68 -3.97 16.03
N LEU A 1081 20.28 -3.76 17.28
CA LEU A 1081 19.17 -4.45 17.93
C LEU A 1081 17.97 -3.50 18.06
N ASP A 1082 16.87 -3.81 17.39
CA ASP A 1082 15.63 -3.01 17.40
C ASP A 1082 14.69 -3.57 18.48
N GLU A 1083 14.66 -2.95 19.67
CA GLU A 1083 13.96 -3.39 20.89
C GLU A 1083 14.16 -4.89 21.25
N PRO A 1084 15.38 -5.33 21.60
CA PRO A 1084 15.68 -6.74 21.88
C PRO A 1084 14.98 -7.32 23.12
N THR A 1085 14.50 -6.50 24.06
CA THR A 1085 13.77 -6.99 25.25
C THR A 1085 12.25 -7.01 25.09
N THR A 1086 11.72 -6.57 23.95
CA THR A 1086 10.26 -6.47 23.73
C THR A 1086 9.59 -7.85 23.72
N GLY A 1087 8.60 -8.04 24.62
CA GLY A 1087 7.95 -9.33 24.86
C GLY A 1087 8.73 -10.31 25.75
N LEU A 1088 9.71 -9.83 26.53
CA LEU A 1088 10.40 -10.61 27.57
C LEU A 1088 10.02 -10.15 28.99
N GLN A 1089 10.14 -11.09 29.93
CA GLN A 1089 10.20 -10.82 31.36
C GLN A 1089 11.63 -10.53 31.81
N ASP A 1090 11.78 -9.85 32.94
CA ASP A 1090 13.08 -9.43 33.47
C ASP A 1090 14.05 -10.60 33.76
N THR A 1091 13.50 -11.78 34.07
CA THR A 1091 14.22 -13.05 34.19
C THR A 1091 14.86 -13.49 32.87
N ASP A 1092 14.18 -13.30 31.74
CA ASP A 1092 14.71 -13.60 30.41
C ASP A 1092 15.64 -12.50 29.89
N VAL A 1093 15.37 -11.24 30.21
CA VAL A 1093 16.31 -10.14 29.94
C VAL A 1093 17.65 -10.40 30.63
N LYS A 1094 17.63 -10.80 31.91
CA LYS A 1094 18.83 -11.22 32.67
C LYS A 1094 19.56 -12.43 32.07
N ARG A 1095 18.91 -13.27 31.25
CA ARG A 1095 19.57 -14.35 30.47
C ARG A 1095 20.31 -13.83 29.23
N LEU A 1096 19.87 -12.72 28.64
CA LEU A 1096 20.48 -12.13 27.43
C LEU A 1096 21.68 -11.22 27.74
N LEU A 1097 21.68 -10.47 28.84
CA LEU A 1097 22.77 -9.53 29.17
C LEU A 1097 24.17 -10.17 29.17
N PRO A 1098 24.40 -11.40 29.71
CA PRO A 1098 25.70 -12.06 29.63
C PRO A 1098 26.12 -12.41 28.20
N ILE A 1099 25.16 -12.61 27.28
CA ILE A 1099 25.42 -12.94 25.87
C ILE A 1099 25.86 -11.68 25.12
N PHE A 1100 25.20 -10.55 25.34
CA PHE A 1100 25.63 -9.27 24.76
C PHE A 1100 27.00 -8.84 25.27
N LYS A 1101 27.31 -9.10 26.55
CA LYS A 1101 28.64 -8.86 27.10
C LYS A 1101 29.71 -9.78 26.50
N GLU A 1102 29.43 -11.08 26.34
CA GLU A 1102 30.33 -12.00 25.63
C GLU A 1102 30.61 -11.53 24.19
N MET A 1103 29.63 -10.97 23.50
CA MET A 1103 29.80 -10.41 22.16
C MET A 1103 30.72 -9.18 22.14
N THR A 1104 30.55 -8.23 23.07
CA THR A 1104 31.42 -7.04 23.13
C THR A 1104 32.83 -7.37 23.60
N ASP A 1105 32.99 -8.28 24.56
CA ASP A 1105 34.29 -8.80 25.00
C ASP A 1105 35.07 -9.49 23.86
N HIS A 1106 34.37 -10.09 22.88
CA HIS A 1106 34.97 -10.64 21.64
C HIS A 1106 35.15 -9.60 20.50
N GLY A 1107 34.93 -8.31 20.77
CA GLY A 1107 35.21 -7.21 19.83
C GLY A 1107 34.07 -6.85 18.88
N ALA A 1108 32.83 -7.21 19.20
CA ALA A 1108 31.64 -6.73 18.48
C ALA A 1108 31.15 -5.40 19.06
N THR A 1109 30.60 -4.53 18.22
CA THR A 1109 29.93 -3.29 18.67
C THR A 1109 28.42 -3.49 18.67
N ILE A 1110 27.73 -3.20 19.78
CA ILE A 1110 26.29 -3.39 19.91
C ILE A 1110 25.60 -2.03 20.06
N ILE A 1111 24.54 -1.82 19.28
CA ILE A 1111 23.71 -0.62 19.29
C ILE A 1111 22.27 -1.07 19.51
N ALA A 1112 21.74 -0.87 20.71
CA ALA A 1112 20.38 -1.28 21.07
C ALA A 1112 19.45 -0.07 21.12
N ILE A 1113 18.40 -0.05 20.30
CA ILE A 1113 17.27 0.86 20.48
C ILE A 1113 16.39 0.23 21.55
N GLU A 1114 16.27 0.84 22.73
CA GLU A 1114 15.67 0.16 23.89
C GLU A 1114 15.02 1.14 24.88
N HIS A 1115 14.07 0.61 25.66
CA HIS A 1115 13.30 1.27 26.70
C HIS A 1115 13.36 0.55 28.05
N ASN A 1116 13.80 -0.72 28.09
CA ASN A 1116 13.90 -1.49 29.32
C ASN A 1116 15.08 -1.06 30.22
N PRO A 1117 14.82 -0.63 31.48
CA PRO A 1117 15.88 -0.19 32.40
C PRO A 1117 17.01 -1.19 32.61
N LEU A 1118 16.74 -2.51 32.57
CA LEU A 1118 17.74 -3.56 32.82
C LEU A 1118 18.79 -3.71 31.71
N LEU A 1119 18.46 -3.33 30.46
CA LEU A 1119 19.44 -3.30 29.37
C LEU A 1119 20.15 -1.94 29.34
N ILE A 1120 19.43 -0.87 29.63
CA ILE A 1120 19.96 0.50 29.71
C ILE A 1120 21.04 0.57 30.82
N SER A 1121 20.80 0.03 32.01
CA SER A 1121 21.78 -0.02 33.10
C SER A 1121 22.95 -0.99 32.87
N ALA A 1122 22.80 -1.93 31.94
CA ALA A 1122 23.86 -2.88 31.55
C ALA A 1122 24.67 -2.44 30.32
N SER A 1123 24.34 -1.28 29.73
CA SER A 1123 25.04 -0.72 28.56
C SER A 1123 26.22 0.13 28.99
N ASP A 1124 27.33 0.08 28.23
CA ASP A 1124 28.51 0.91 28.52
C ASP A 1124 28.27 2.41 28.28
N TYR A 1125 27.45 2.74 27.28
CA TYR A 1125 27.22 4.10 26.79
C TYR A 1125 25.74 4.34 26.45
N ILE A 1126 25.27 5.58 26.55
CA ILE A 1126 23.89 5.99 26.27
C ILE A 1126 23.87 7.20 25.31
N VAL A 1127 22.88 7.23 24.41
CA VAL A 1127 22.47 8.41 23.64
C VAL A 1127 20.94 8.59 23.79
N GLU A 1128 20.50 9.74 24.31
CA GLU A 1128 19.09 10.06 24.57
C GLU A 1128 18.53 11.05 23.52
N LEU A 1129 17.42 10.70 22.87
CA LEU A 1129 16.74 11.58 21.89
C LEU A 1129 15.43 12.18 22.41
N GLY A 1130 15.17 13.45 22.08
CA GLY A 1130 13.99 14.16 22.54
C GLY A 1130 13.92 15.62 22.04
N PRO A 1131 13.32 16.54 22.82
CA PRO A 1131 12.65 16.31 24.11
C PRO A 1131 11.33 15.54 23.99
N GLU A 1132 10.58 15.77 22.91
CA GLU A 1132 9.29 15.11 22.64
C GLU A 1132 9.31 14.37 21.28
N GLY A 1133 8.16 13.88 20.81
CA GLY A 1133 8.01 13.21 19.52
C GLY A 1133 7.79 14.15 18.33
N GLY A 1134 7.94 13.62 17.12
CA GLY A 1134 7.53 14.30 15.88
C GLY A 1134 8.37 15.53 15.55
N HIS A 1135 7.73 16.63 15.15
CA HIS A 1135 8.42 17.87 14.77
C HIS A 1135 9.20 18.51 15.94
N ASN A 1136 8.76 18.30 17.18
CA ASN A 1136 9.35 18.90 18.38
C ASN A 1136 10.43 17.99 19.00
N GLY A 1137 10.68 16.82 18.41
CA GLY A 1137 11.82 15.97 18.70
C GLY A 1137 12.97 16.16 17.70
N GLY A 1138 13.82 15.14 17.60
CA GLY A 1138 14.92 15.08 16.64
C GLY A 1138 16.23 15.71 17.12
N TYR A 1139 16.34 16.03 18.41
CA TYR A 1139 17.58 16.47 19.07
C TYR A 1139 18.15 15.34 19.94
N ILE A 1140 19.47 15.39 20.19
CA ILE A 1140 20.10 14.61 21.26
C ILE A 1140 20.02 15.46 22.54
N MET A 1141 19.46 14.88 23.60
CA MET A 1141 19.31 15.51 24.90
C MET A 1141 20.57 15.33 25.75
N ARG A 1142 21.13 14.12 25.71
CA ARG A 1142 22.28 13.67 26.51
C ARG A 1142 23.02 12.54 25.78
N GLU A 1143 24.32 12.47 25.96
CA GLU A 1143 25.13 11.28 25.66
C GLU A 1143 26.21 11.11 26.74
N GLY A 1144 26.63 9.86 27.03
CA GLY A 1144 27.57 9.60 28.11
C GLY A 1144 27.79 8.13 28.45
N TRP A 1145 28.84 7.87 29.24
CA TRP A 1145 29.13 6.56 29.80
C TRP A 1145 28.23 6.28 31.01
N MET A 1146 27.88 5.01 31.20
CA MET A 1146 27.26 4.54 32.44
C MET A 1146 28.30 4.29 33.53
N ALA A 1147 27.83 4.29 34.79
CA ALA A 1147 28.63 4.12 36.01
C ALA A 1147 28.78 2.64 36.40
#